data_AF-A0A0K1E9B2-F1
#
_entry.id   AF-A0A0K1E9B2-F1
#
_cell.length_a   1.000
_cell.length_b   1.000
_cell.length_c   1.000
_cell.angle_alpha   90.00
_cell.angle_beta   90.00
_cell.angle_gamma   90.00
#
_symmetry.space_group_name_H-M   'P 1'
#
loop_
_entity.id
_entity.type
_entity.pdbx_description
1 polymer ?
#
loop_
_entity_poly.entity_id
_entity_poly.type
_entity_poly.pdbx_seq_one_letter_code
_entity_poly.pdbx_strand_id
1 'polypeptide(L)'
;MVPFPGMTRPHCSPSRPLARRSLRARGVALGLAALALCGCAPSAPPQARTTPTVLPIRRPPQVAAAAPVWKIETLVDVIPADATVVAHLPRPDALLQRMPPALLDDFSASILSELGTMPGLDTTQIGALATAFDDAVVFVGPSGHDPVDPERRVCSAIRFKDPAPVERLLSLPIFRKTGDERFAIEHEQQKVLAYGAWLKSARVALLCREPKLLSTALRVADQREPSFRTSPLFKPERAEGAWVTMDLARFVGRSPGAPEAGSRLAASFSAEPGAPNIELQFVGHGGRFPPLGALLAPTRHTMITRLPKGPVSAFSVSLQRMPGKTLADLFVAAGSSMETAGVSFTSLMLSGLGLDLPTLDGALGGEVALGLYVDPKRAPEAGKDRVDTIHETSTMLLSVATASEAARQKVFQVALAQAKKKPKRFRVKGNTIIADAENGQELRAELRPGQLLIGTGDRKLVADLFARFGREGETLGASPAFAATRAQTPPEGHLLAYLDPGVLSASIAGVPGIPPSAADRSGALLALTLAPSDRGLEFTATSHGGVSALGDSAALAIFGVQRYLARAKTAEAKSMVTAMFRSAAASFERERLPASLSGSGSPSSIKAVHKLCGAANAVPASVPKGTKYVPSESPGQDFNQGDDDTGWRCLRFAASDAMYYQLDYRAGGGYKGPARGGPDPGKDGFEVSAEGDLDGDGKTSLFTRTGRIVNGELVLDESMFIADELE
;
A
#
# COMPACT_ATOMS: atom_id res chain seq x y z
N MET A 1 34.88 9.53 66.90
CA MET A 1 33.69 10.38 67.14
C MET A 1 32.83 10.37 65.89
N VAL A 2 31.56 10.02 66.08
CA VAL A 2 30.38 9.98 65.18
C VAL A 2 29.77 11.42 65.11
N PRO A 3 28.80 11.85 64.23
CA PRO A 3 27.97 11.19 63.18
C PRO A 3 27.74 11.93 61.81
N PHE A 4 27.05 11.17 60.92
CA PHE A 4 26.14 11.39 59.76
C PHE A 4 25.15 12.61 59.78
N PRO A 5 24.27 12.91 58.77
CA PRO A 5 23.70 12.11 57.63
C PRO A 5 23.65 12.85 56.27
N GLY A 6 23.19 12.37 55.10
CA GLY A 6 22.48 11.19 54.60
C GLY A 6 21.68 11.63 53.36
N MET A 7 21.77 10.95 52.21
CA MET A 7 20.74 10.99 51.17
C MET A 7 20.93 9.88 50.11
N THR A 8 19.80 9.30 49.76
CA THR A 8 19.52 8.08 49.01
C THR A 8 19.79 8.19 47.50
N ARG A 9 20.34 7.13 46.90
CA ARG A 9 20.46 6.94 45.44
C ARG A 9 19.13 6.41 44.86
N PRO A 10 18.67 6.88 43.69
CA PRO A 10 17.59 6.22 42.96
C PRO A 10 18.14 5.12 42.03
N HIS A 11 17.34 4.07 41.88
CA HIS A 11 17.52 2.92 40.99
C HIS A 11 17.58 3.33 39.51
N CYS A 12 18.59 2.85 38.79
CA CYS A 12 18.58 2.77 37.33
C CYS A 12 17.66 1.62 36.88
N SER A 13 16.67 1.94 36.06
CA SER A 13 15.83 0.98 35.33
C SER A 13 16.38 0.82 33.90
N PRO A 14 16.42 -0.38 33.30
CA PRO A 14 17.02 -0.58 32.00
C PRO A 14 16.11 -0.10 30.87
N SER A 15 16.78 0.51 29.88
CA SER A 15 16.31 1.01 28.59
C SER A 15 15.41 0.04 27.82
N ARG A 16 14.23 0.52 27.40
CA ARG A 16 13.36 -0.11 26.40
C ARG A 16 13.90 0.15 24.98
N PRO A 17 13.96 -0.84 24.08
CA PRO A 17 14.30 -0.58 22.69
C PRO A 17 13.06 -0.13 21.89
N LEU A 18 13.30 0.83 21.02
CA LEU A 18 12.40 1.36 19.99
C LEU A 18 12.23 0.35 18.85
N ALA A 19 11.01 -0.07 18.55
CA ALA A 19 10.68 -0.76 17.31
C ALA A 19 9.24 -0.45 16.87
N ARG A 20 9.08 0.29 15.76
CA ARG A 20 7.83 0.37 14.98
C ARG A 20 8.17 0.81 13.55
N ARG A 21 7.94 -0.05 12.55
CA ARG A 21 7.74 0.35 11.14
C ARG A 21 7.17 -0.81 10.31
N SER A 22 5.97 -0.58 9.77
CA SER A 22 5.36 -1.09 8.51
C SER A 22 3.96 -1.68 8.68
N LEU A 23 2.93 -0.89 8.36
CA LEU A 23 1.54 -1.35 8.17
C LEU A 23 0.76 -0.26 7.41
N ARG A 24 0.54 -0.38 6.09
CA ARG A 24 -0.40 0.47 5.32
C ARG A 24 -0.96 -0.24 4.08
N ALA A 25 -2.23 0.05 3.79
CA ALA A 25 -3.02 -0.20 2.57
C ALA A 25 -3.85 -1.51 2.46
N ARG A 26 -5.01 -1.58 3.16
CA ARG A 26 -6.14 -2.50 2.85
C ARG A 26 -7.57 -1.92 3.00
N GLY A 27 -7.73 -0.66 3.43
CA GLY A 27 -9.04 -0.14 3.85
C GLY A 27 -10.05 0.27 2.75
N VAL A 28 -9.66 0.32 1.47
CA VAL A 28 -10.51 0.93 0.41
C VAL A 28 -11.30 -0.11 -0.40
N ALA A 29 -10.87 -1.38 -0.47
CA ALA A 29 -11.60 -2.44 -1.17
C ALA A 29 -12.80 -3.02 -0.36
N LEU A 30 -12.81 -2.81 0.97
CA LEU A 30 -13.80 -3.36 1.88
C LEU A 30 -15.19 -2.72 1.80
N GLY A 31 -15.35 -1.54 1.18
CA GLY A 31 -16.65 -0.88 1.09
C GLY A 31 -17.66 -1.57 0.17
N LEU A 32 -17.16 -2.29 -0.84
CA LEU A 32 -17.99 -3.04 -1.79
C LEU A 32 -18.01 -4.55 -1.50
N ALA A 33 -16.98 -5.06 -0.81
CA ALA A 33 -16.95 -6.44 -0.29
C ALA A 33 -17.64 -6.61 1.08
N ALA A 34 -18.05 -5.54 1.78
CA ALA A 34 -18.70 -5.62 3.10
C ALA A 34 -20.10 -6.27 3.10
N LEU A 35 -20.63 -6.63 1.93
CA LEU A 35 -21.78 -7.52 1.80
C LEU A 35 -21.38 -9.01 1.73
N ALA A 36 -20.12 -9.33 2.03
CA ALA A 36 -19.60 -10.68 1.91
C ALA A 36 -18.44 -10.94 2.89
N LEU A 37 -18.23 -12.21 3.25
CA LEU A 37 -17.15 -12.73 4.09
C LEU A 37 -17.36 -12.72 5.62
N CYS A 38 -17.37 -13.95 6.16
CA CYS A 38 -16.45 -14.42 7.22
C CYS A 38 -16.43 -15.97 7.30
N GLY A 39 -15.29 -16.61 6.99
CA GLY A 39 -15.05 -18.06 7.11
C GLY A 39 -14.24 -18.50 8.35
N CYS A 40 -14.65 -19.66 8.90
CA CYS A 40 -14.03 -20.73 9.73
C CYS A 40 -13.11 -20.51 10.98
N ALA A 41 -13.24 -21.47 11.93
CA ALA A 41 -12.68 -21.53 13.31
C ALA A 41 -11.57 -22.61 13.50
N PRO A 42 -11.02 -22.77 14.72
CA PRO A 42 -11.47 -23.88 15.59
C PRO A 42 -11.60 -23.56 17.10
N SER A 43 -11.93 -24.59 17.88
CA SER A 43 -12.81 -24.63 19.06
C SER A 43 -12.14 -24.81 20.44
N ALA A 44 -12.86 -24.41 21.50
CA ALA A 44 -12.82 -25.00 22.84
C ALA A 44 -14.17 -24.79 23.55
N PRO A 45 -14.68 -25.73 24.38
CA PRO A 45 -16.00 -25.63 24.99
C PRO A 45 -15.99 -24.74 26.26
N PRO A 46 -17.04 -23.94 26.54
CA PRO A 46 -17.14 -23.20 27.79
C PRO A 46 -17.70 -24.09 28.92
N GLN A 47 -17.07 -24.03 30.10
CA GLN A 47 -17.59 -24.60 31.34
C GLN A 47 -18.76 -23.76 31.86
N ALA A 48 -19.84 -24.44 32.28
CA ALA A 48 -21.01 -23.84 32.89
C ALA A 48 -20.66 -23.25 34.28
N ARG A 49 -20.88 -21.94 34.47
CA ARG A 49 -20.92 -21.31 35.80
C ARG A 49 -22.37 -21.14 36.25
N THR A 50 -22.70 -21.75 37.38
CA THR A 50 -23.92 -21.48 38.14
C THR A 50 -23.88 -20.07 38.73
N THR A 51 -24.92 -19.28 38.44
CA THR A 51 -25.10 -17.92 38.99
C THR A 51 -26.05 -17.99 40.20
N PRO A 52 -25.78 -17.26 41.29
CA PRO A 52 -26.67 -17.22 42.44
C PRO A 52 -27.96 -16.45 42.13
N THR A 53 -29.08 -16.96 42.67
CA THR A 53 -30.41 -16.39 42.58
C THR A 53 -30.47 -15.02 43.27
N VAL A 54 -30.62 -13.94 42.50
CA VAL A 54 -30.91 -12.59 43.01
C VAL A 54 -32.41 -12.36 42.93
N LEU A 55 -33.01 -11.93 44.05
CA LEU A 55 -34.43 -11.60 44.17
C LEU A 55 -34.84 -10.46 43.20
N PRO A 56 -36.03 -10.53 42.58
CA PRO A 56 -36.47 -9.57 41.59
C PRO A 56 -36.82 -8.22 42.25
N ILE A 57 -35.98 -7.21 42.04
CA ILE A 57 -36.34 -5.81 42.31
C ILE A 57 -37.40 -5.41 41.27
N ARG A 58 -38.61 -5.11 41.76
CA ARG A 58 -39.75 -4.68 40.95
C ARG A 58 -39.42 -3.31 40.33
N ARG A 59 -39.03 -3.29 39.04
CA ARG A 59 -38.82 -2.04 38.31
C ARG A 59 -40.14 -1.26 38.22
N PRO A 60 -40.15 0.06 38.46
CA PRO A 60 -41.33 0.89 38.23
C PRO A 60 -41.76 0.78 36.76
N PRO A 61 -43.07 0.91 36.46
CA PRO A 61 -43.60 0.80 35.11
C PRO A 61 -42.90 1.81 34.20
N GLN A 62 -42.11 1.32 33.26
CA GLN A 62 -41.54 2.14 32.19
C GLN A 62 -42.71 2.62 31.32
N VAL A 63 -42.99 3.93 31.38
CA VAL A 63 -43.80 4.59 30.38
C VAL A 63 -43.11 4.35 29.03
N ALA A 64 -43.78 3.66 28.11
CA ALA A 64 -43.24 3.38 26.79
C ALA A 64 -42.91 4.73 26.11
N ALA A 65 -41.62 5.02 25.97
CA ALA A 65 -41.18 6.20 25.24
C ALA A 65 -41.71 6.10 23.80
N ALA A 66 -42.27 7.19 23.28
CA ALA A 66 -42.69 7.26 21.89
C ALA A 66 -41.51 6.84 20.98
N ALA A 67 -41.81 6.07 19.92
CA ALA A 67 -40.79 5.64 18.98
C ALA A 67 -40.02 6.87 18.43
N PRO A 68 -38.69 6.81 18.36
CA PRO A 68 -37.88 7.92 17.86
C PRO A 68 -38.27 8.25 16.41
N VAL A 69 -38.42 9.54 16.11
CA VAL A 69 -38.62 10.02 14.73
C VAL A 69 -37.25 10.33 14.14
N TRP A 70 -36.72 9.39 13.35
CA TRP A 70 -35.44 9.52 12.68
C TRP A 70 -35.43 10.67 11.65
N LYS A 71 -34.54 11.65 11.82
CA LYS A 71 -34.38 12.82 10.91
C LYS A 71 -33.16 12.64 10.01
N ILE A 72 -33.24 11.67 9.10
CA ILE A 72 -32.16 11.35 8.16
C ILE A 72 -32.52 11.91 6.78
N GLU A 73 -31.90 13.00 6.37
CA GLU A 73 -32.05 13.55 5.02
C GLU A 73 -31.11 12.84 4.03
N THR A 74 -29.88 12.59 4.48
CA THR A 74 -28.81 11.94 3.73
C THR A 74 -28.15 10.86 4.57
N LEU A 75 -27.48 9.90 3.94
CA LEU A 75 -26.69 8.89 4.65
C LEU A 75 -25.50 9.48 5.43
N VAL A 76 -25.14 10.74 5.19
CA VAL A 76 -24.11 11.44 5.99
C VAL A 76 -24.62 11.77 7.40
N ASP A 77 -25.94 11.85 7.58
CA ASP A 77 -26.60 12.19 8.85
C ASP A 77 -26.64 11.02 9.85
N VAL A 78 -26.09 9.84 9.50
CA VAL A 78 -25.92 8.70 10.42
C VAL A 78 -24.45 8.42 10.76
N ILE A 79 -23.53 9.17 10.18
CA ILE A 79 -22.09 8.95 10.32
C ILE A 79 -21.55 9.85 11.43
N PRO A 80 -20.80 9.33 12.41
CA PRO A 80 -20.16 10.17 13.42
C PRO A 80 -19.27 11.25 12.81
N ALA A 81 -19.31 12.48 13.35
CA ALA A 81 -18.46 13.59 12.91
C ALA A 81 -16.96 13.28 12.92
N ASP A 82 -16.55 12.30 13.73
CA ASP A 82 -15.17 11.90 13.91
C ASP A 82 -14.73 10.63 13.14
N ALA A 83 -15.58 10.14 12.23
CA ALA A 83 -15.23 9.02 11.34
C ALA A 83 -13.91 9.26 10.60
N THR A 84 -13.06 8.23 10.56
CA THR A 84 -11.71 8.31 9.99
C THR A 84 -11.65 8.01 8.51
N VAL A 85 -12.57 7.20 8.00
CA VAL A 85 -12.76 6.93 6.58
C VAL A 85 -14.25 6.99 6.31
N VAL A 86 -14.66 7.62 5.22
CA VAL A 86 -16.05 7.65 4.76
C VAL A 86 -16.05 7.48 3.24
N ALA A 87 -16.81 6.53 2.73
CA ALA A 87 -16.96 6.24 1.31
C ALA A 87 -18.45 6.22 0.96
N HIS A 88 -18.89 7.15 0.10
CA HIS A 88 -20.24 7.21 -0.43
C HIS A 88 -20.30 6.54 -1.80
N LEU A 89 -21.29 5.66 -1.94
CA LEU A 89 -21.62 4.94 -3.16
C LEU A 89 -23.02 5.38 -3.57
N PRO A 90 -23.15 6.20 -4.62
CA PRO A 90 -24.45 6.63 -5.13
C PRO A 90 -25.15 5.44 -5.80
N ARG A 91 -26.33 5.71 -6.36
CA ARG A 91 -27.11 4.74 -7.13
C ARG A 91 -26.26 3.95 -8.12
N PRO A 92 -26.40 2.61 -8.14
CA PRO A 92 -25.76 1.75 -9.13
C PRO A 92 -26.13 2.22 -10.52
N ASP A 93 -27.39 2.53 -10.81
CA ASP A 93 -27.82 2.97 -12.15
C ASP A 93 -26.94 4.09 -12.75
N ALA A 94 -26.50 5.06 -11.94
CA ALA A 94 -25.62 6.15 -12.37
C ALA A 94 -24.16 5.69 -12.64
N LEU A 95 -23.69 4.70 -11.89
CA LEU A 95 -22.38 4.05 -12.05
C LEU A 95 -22.40 3.03 -13.20
N LEU A 96 -23.40 2.15 -13.24
CA LEU A 96 -23.56 1.03 -14.16
C LEU A 96 -23.82 1.49 -15.60
N GLN A 97 -24.56 2.60 -15.82
CA GLN A 97 -24.73 3.18 -17.17
C GLN A 97 -23.42 3.62 -17.84
N ARG A 98 -22.32 3.69 -17.08
CA ARG A 98 -21.02 4.20 -17.54
C ARG A 98 -19.90 3.19 -17.43
N MET A 99 -20.14 2.07 -16.74
CA MET A 99 -19.22 0.96 -16.78
C MET A 99 -19.30 0.30 -18.16
N PRO A 100 -18.16 -0.07 -18.76
CA PRO A 100 -18.15 -1.00 -19.87
C PRO A 100 -18.96 -2.26 -19.49
N PRO A 101 -19.80 -2.81 -20.38
CA PRO A 101 -20.64 -3.99 -20.06
C PRO A 101 -19.86 -5.16 -19.44
N ALA A 102 -18.61 -5.38 -19.87
CA ALA A 102 -17.76 -6.42 -19.29
C ALA A 102 -17.44 -6.19 -17.80
N LEU A 103 -17.11 -4.95 -17.41
CA LEU A 103 -16.87 -4.60 -16.00
C LEU A 103 -18.15 -4.70 -15.17
N LEU A 104 -19.28 -4.36 -15.78
CA LEU A 104 -20.59 -4.48 -15.16
C LEU A 104 -20.93 -5.94 -14.85
N ASP A 105 -20.69 -6.85 -15.80
CA ASP A 105 -20.92 -8.28 -15.64
C ASP A 105 -20.01 -8.87 -14.56
N ASP A 106 -18.71 -8.53 -14.56
CA ASP A 106 -17.74 -9.00 -13.56
C ASP A 106 -18.06 -8.48 -12.14
N PHE A 107 -18.42 -7.21 -12.04
CA PHE A 107 -18.82 -6.59 -10.77
C PHE A 107 -20.09 -7.22 -10.22
N SER A 108 -21.10 -7.39 -11.08
CA SER A 108 -22.35 -8.04 -10.72
C SER A 108 -22.12 -9.50 -10.32
N ALA A 109 -21.34 -10.26 -11.09
CA ALA A 109 -20.99 -11.64 -10.79
C ALA A 109 -20.22 -11.76 -9.45
N SER A 110 -19.30 -10.83 -9.16
CA SER A 110 -18.59 -10.80 -7.88
C SER A 110 -19.54 -10.55 -6.72
N ILE A 111 -20.42 -9.55 -6.82
CA ILE A 111 -21.44 -9.27 -5.78
C ILE A 111 -22.37 -10.47 -5.60
N LEU A 112 -22.83 -11.07 -6.69
CA LEU A 112 -23.74 -12.22 -6.66
C LEU A 112 -23.07 -13.46 -6.08
N SER A 113 -21.81 -13.73 -6.45
CA SER A 113 -21.02 -14.84 -5.90
C SER A 113 -20.87 -14.69 -4.40
N GLU A 114 -20.52 -13.49 -3.95
CA GLU A 114 -20.31 -13.16 -2.56
C GLU A 114 -21.61 -13.21 -1.74
N LEU A 115 -22.70 -12.59 -2.22
CA LEU A 115 -24.02 -12.69 -1.58
C LEU A 115 -24.57 -14.12 -1.61
N GLY A 116 -24.24 -14.89 -2.64
CA GLY A 116 -24.60 -16.31 -2.77
C GLY A 116 -23.92 -17.21 -1.74
N THR A 117 -22.83 -16.76 -1.11
CA THR A 117 -22.22 -17.48 0.03
C THR A 117 -22.99 -17.31 1.33
N MET A 118 -23.92 -16.35 1.41
CA MET A 118 -24.70 -16.13 2.63
C MET A 118 -25.79 -17.21 2.78
N PRO A 119 -25.75 -18.01 3.86
CA PRO A 119 -26.73 -19.06 4.05
C PRO A 119 -28.14 -18.47 4.19
N GLY A 120 -29.06 -18.94 3.34
CA GLY A 120 -30.48 -18.55 3.36
C GLY A 120 -30.85 -17.39 2.43
N LEU A 121 -29.90 -16.84 1.67
CA LEU A 121 -30.15 -15.86 0.61
C LEU A 121 -30.24 -16.54 -0.75
N ASP A 122 -31.40 -16.47 -1.40
CA ASP A 122 -31.56 -16.94 -2.78
C ASP A 122 -31.30 -15.83 -3.82
N THR A 123 -31.07 -16.22 -5.07
CA THR A 123 -30.79 -15.28 -6.18
C THR A 123 -31.93 -14.29 -6.43
N THR A 124 -33.17 -14.64 -6.12
CA THR A 124 -34.34 -13.77 -6.28
C THR A 124 -34.33 -12.67 -5.22
N GLN A 125 -34.03 -13.01 -3.97
CA GLN A 125 -33.86 -12.07 -2.87
C GLN A 125 -32.70 -11.12 -3.12
N ILE A 126 -31.58 -11.64 -3.64
CA ILE A 126 -30.42 -10.83 -4.02
C ILE A 126 -30.80 -9.83 -5.11
N GLY A 127 -31.47 -10.27 -6.17
CA GLY A 127 -31.95 -9.40 -7.25
C GLY A 127 -32.92 -8.32 -6.76
N ALA A 128 -33.82 -8.67 -5.84
CA ALA A 128 -34.76 -7.72 -5.23
C ALA A 128 -34.04 -6.67 -4.37
N LEU A 129 -33.03 -7.07 -3.57
CA LEU A 129 -32.21 -6.15 -2.79
C LEU A 129 -31.40 -5.22 -3.69
N ALA A 130 -30.78 -5.74 -4.74
CA ALA A 130 -30.02 -4.94 -5.71
C ALA A 130 -30.91 -3.89 -6.40
N THR A 131 -32.13 -4.27 -6.77
CA THR A 131 -33.10 -3.34 -7.41
C THR A 131 -33.61 -2.27 -6.44
N ALA A 132 -33.79 -2.63 -5.16
CA ALA A 132 -34.26 -1.72 -4.12
C ALA A 132 -33.16 -0.80 -3.58
N PHE A 133 -31.88 -1.09 -3.83
CA PHE A 133 -30.76 -0.27 -3.39
C PHE A 133 -30.88 1.16 -3.93
N ASP A 134 -30.71 2.15 -3.05
CA ASP A 134 -30.72 3.56 -3.41
C ASP A 134 -29.29 4.11 -3.37
N ASP A 135 -28.69 4.19 -2.20
CA ASP A 135 -27.29 4.56 -2.01
C ASP A 135 -26.73 3.90 -0.74
N ALA A 136 -25.41 3.96 -0.60
CA ALA A 136 -24.74 3.48 0.59
C ALA A 136 -23.61 4.41 1.02
N VAL A 137 -23.32 4.40 2.32
CA VAL A 137 -22.08 4.94 2.86
C VAL A 137 -21.42 3.88 3.72
N VAL A 138 -20.14 3.65 3.49
CA VAL A 138 -19.28 2.87 4.39
C VAL A 138 -18.38 3.82 5.15
N PHE A 139 -18.28 3.64 6.46
CA PHE A 139 -17.43 4.46 7.30
C PHE A 139 -16.66 3.65 8.33
N VAL A 140 -15.49 4.16 8.68
CA VAL A 140 -14.66 3.64 9.77
C VAL A 140 -14.75 4.60 10.94
N GLY A 141 -15.19 4.10 12.09
CA GLY A 141 -15.30 4.90 13.32
C GLY A 141 -13.97 5.51 13.78
N PRO A 142 -14.00 6.40 14.79
CA PRO A 142 -12.79 7.01 15.35
C PRO A 142 -11.78 5.96 15.81
N SER A 143 -10.49 6.29 15.73
CA SER A 143 -9.43 5.47 16.32
C SER A 143 -9.53 5.54 17.84
N GLY A 144 -9.88 4.41 18.46
CA GLY A 144 -9.66 4.23 19.89
C GLY A 144 -8.17 4.25 20.23
N HIS A 145 -7.83 4.14 21.51
CA HIS A 145 -6.44 3.96 21.94
C HIS A 145 -5.81 2.65 21.43
N ASP A 146 -6.62 1.72 20.95
CA ASP A 146 -6.18 0.44 20.43
C ASP A 146 -6.02 0.50 18.90
N PRO A 147 -4.78 0.54 18.38
CA PRO A 147 -4.52 0.60 16.95
C PRO A 147 -4.82 -0.71 16.21
N VAL A 148 -5.27 -1.76 16.91
CA VAL A 148 -5.03 -3.13 16.46
C VAL A 148 -6.01 -3.66 15.40
N ASP A 149 -7.17 -3.05 15.14
CA ASP A 149 -8.03 -3.57 14.06
C ASP A 149 -8.99 -2.53 13.45
N PRO A 150 -8.69 -1.94 12.27
CA PRO A 150 -9.64 -1.08 11.57
C PRO A 150 -10.88 -1.85 11.08
N GLU A 151 -10.81 -3.17 10.87
CA GLU A 151 -11.92 -3.96 10.33
C GLU A 151 -13.09 -4.06 11.32
N ARG A 152 -12.79 -4.10 12.62
CA ARG A 152 -13.82 -4.07 13.68
C ARG A 152 -14.57 -2.75 13.77
N ARG A 153 -14.01 -1.68 13.23
CA ARG A 153 -14.56 -0.32 13.30
C ARG A 153 -15.31 0.07 12.03
N VAL A 154 -15.64 -0.89 11.17
CA VAL A 154 -16.40 -0.65 9.94
C VAL A 154 -17.90 -0.67 10.25
N CYS A 155 -18.60 0.33 9.72
CA CYS A 155 -20.04 0.34 9.57
C CYS A 155 -20.42 0.68 8.14
N SER A 156 -21.59 0.22 7.74
CA SER A 156 -22.26 0.57 6.50
C SER A 156 -23.66 1.08 6.81
N ALA A 157 -24.05 2.15 6.14
CA ALA A 157 -25.41 2.66 6.10
C ALA A 157 -25.91 2.48 4.66
N ILE A 158 -27.06 1.84 4.48
CA ILE A 158 -27.61 1.54 3.16
C ILE A 158 -29.05 2.04 3.13
N ARG A 159 -29.38 2.88 2.16
CA ARG A 159 -30.75 3.35 1.93
C ARG A 159 -31.40 2.52 0.85
N PHE A 160 -32.69 2.25 1.02
CA PHE A 160 -33.48 1.49 0.06
C PHE A 160 -34.68 2.31 -0.43
N LYS A 161 -34.99 2.17 -1.73
CA LYS A 161 -36.21 2.72 -2.35
C LYS A 161 -37.44 2.02 -1.78
N ASP A 162 -37.37 0.68 -1.70
CA ASP A 162 -38.43 -0.20 -1.19
C ASP A 162 -37.95 -0.91 0.10
N PRO A 163 -38.67 -0.77 1.23
CA PRO A 163 -38.34 -1.48 2.46
C PRO A 163 -38.61 -3.00 2.40
N ALA A 164 -39.51 -3.48 1.52
CA ALA A 164 -40.01 -4.85 1.57
C ALA A 164 -38.91 -5.94 1.40
N PRO A 165 -37.92 -5.80 0.49
CA PRO A 165 -36.83 -6.77 0.38
C PRO A 165 -36.00 -6.88 1.67
N VAL A 166 -35.76 -5.75 2.35
CA VAL A 166 -35.02 -5.73 3.62
C VAL A 166 -35.82 -6.39 4.74
N GLU A 167 -37.13 -6.11 4.82
CA GLU A 167 -37.99 -6.74 5.84
C GLU A 167 -38.08 -8.26 5.66
N ARG A 168 -38.11 -8.74 4.40
CA ARG A 168 -38.00 -10.18 4.10
C ARG A 168 -36.64 -10.74 4.51
N LEU A 169 -35.56 -10.04 4.22
CA LEU A 169 -34.20 -10.45 4.61
C LEU A 169 -34.08 -10.59 6.14
N LEU A 170 -34.56 -9.59 6.88
CA LEU A 170 -34.51 -9.58 8.35
C LEU A 170 -35.41 -10.63 9.02
N SER A 171 -36.28 -11.29 8.26
CA SER A 171 -37.07 -12.44 8.74
C SER A 171 -36.31 -13.76 8.69
N LEU A 172 -35.14 -13.80 8.03
CA LEU A 172 -34.33 -15.01 7.94
C LEU A 172 -33.72 -15.37 9.31
N PRO A 173 -33.55 -16.67 9.63
CA PRO A 173 -33.07 -17.13 10.94
C PRO A 173 -31.68 -16.61 11.34
N ILE A 174 -30.84 -16.22 10.38
CA ILE A 174 -29.51 -15.66 10.64
C ILE A 174 -29.55 -14.29 11.31
N PHE A 175 -30.69 -13.59 11.26
CA PHE A 175 -30.91 -12.30 11.90
C PHE A 175 -31.64 -12.47 13.24
N ARG A 176 -30.89 -12.40 14.34
CA ARG A 176 -31.47 -12.40 15.69
C ARG A 176 -31.91 -10.99 16.08
N LYS A 177 -33.20 -10.79 16.32
CA LYS A 177 -33.72 -9.51 16.85
C LYS A 177 -33.19 -9.27 18.27
N THR A 178 -32.57 -8.12 18.50
CA THR A 178 -31.99 -7.70 19.80
C THR A 178 -32.72 -6.50 20.43
N GLY A 179 -33.65 -5.89 19.69
CA GLY A 179 -34.53 -4.79 20.12
C GLY A 179 -35.52 -4.43 19.02
N ASP A 180 -36.38 -3.42 19.22
CA ASP A 180 -37.47 -3.10 18.28
C ASP A 180 -37.00 -2.85 16.84
N GLU A 181 -35.85 -2.20 16.68
CA GLU A 181 -35.22 -1.90 15.40
C GLU A 181 -33.81 -2.50 15.27
N ARG A 182 -33.36 -3.31 16.25
CA ARG A 182 -31.98 -3.81 16.31
C ARG A 182 -31.92 -5.31 16.06
N PHE A 183 -30.87 -5.74 15.39
CA PHE A 183 -30.60 -7.14 15.12
C PHE A 183 -29.11 -7.46 15.24
N ALA A 184 -28.79 -8.74 15.35
CA ALA A 184 -27.44 -9.29 15.24
C ALA A 184 -27.44 -10.35 14.14
N ILE A 185 -26.38 -10.36 13.33
CA ILE A 185 -26.16 -11.39 12.32
C ILE A 185 -25.28 -12.46 12.96
N GLU A 186 -25.81 -13.67 13.07
CA GLU A 186 -25.10 -14.80 13.67
C GLU A 186 -24.74 -15.81 12.58
N HIS A 187 -23.51 -16.30 12.65
CA HIS A 187 -23.07 -17.46 11.89
C HIS A 187 -22.92 -18.65 12.83
N GLU A 188 -22.90 -19.85 12.25
CA GLU A 188 -22.73 -21.13 12.94
C GLU A 188 -21.84 -21.01 14.19
N GLN A 189 -22.29 -21.60 15.31
CA GLN A 189 -21.67 -21.50 16.65
C GLN A 189 -21.89 -20.17 17.41
N GLN A 190 -22.97 -19.43 17.13
CA GLN A 190 -23.35 -18.20 17.86
C GLN A 190 -22.31 -17.07 17.81
N LYS A 191 -21.41 -17.09 16.82
CA LYS A 191 -20.48 -15.98 16.63
C LYS A 191 -21.21 -14.84 15.93
N VAL A 192 -21.38 -13.72 16.64
CA VAL A 192 -21.96 -12.52 16.05
C VAL A 192 -20.98 -11.94 15.02
N LEU A 193 -21.39 -11.94 13.76
CA LEU A 193 -20.60 -11.39 12.64
C LEU A 193 -20.72 -9.87 12.56
N ALA A 194 -21.92 -9.35 12.84
CA ALA A 194 -22.24 -7.93 12.78
C ALA A 194 -23.50 -7.63 13.62
N TYR A 195 -23.64 -6.36 13.97
CA TYR A 195 -24.79 -5.77 14.64
C TYR A 195 -25.44 -4.79 13.68
N GLY A 196 -26.78 -4.79 13.62
CA GLY A 196 -27.47 -3.88 12.74
C GLY A 196 -28.70 -3.23 13.33
N ALA A 197 -29.19 -2.22 12.62
CA ALA A 197 -30.46 -1.59 12.90
C ALA A 197 -31.22 -1.29 11.60
N TRP A 198 -32.54 -1.46 11.62
CA TRP A 198 -33.42 -1.13 10.52
C TRP A 198 -34.31 0.05 10.87
N LEU A 199 -33.98 1.22 10.30
CA LEU A 199 -34.67 2.48 10.54
C LEU A 199 -35.79 2.62 9.51
N LYS A 200 -36.92 1.95 9.77
CA LYS A 200 -38.01 1.77 8.80
C LYS A 200 -38.53 3.07 8.21
N SER A 201 -38.70 4.12 9.02
CA SER A 201 -39.20 5.42 8.56
C SER A 201 -38.24 6.14 7.60
N ALA A 202 -36.93 5.94 7.78
CA ALA A 202 -35.90 6.49 6.91
C ALA A 202 -35.52 5.56 5.75
N ARG A 203 -35.97 4.30 5.78
CA ARG A 203 -35.57 3.21 4.88
C ARG A 203 -34.05 2.99 4.86
N VAL A 204 -33.43 3.09 6.03
CA VAL A 204 -31.97 2.93 6.19
C VAL A 204 -31.65 1.71 7.03
N ALA A 205 -30.79 0.84 6.51
CA ALA A 205 -30.16 -0.24 7.24
C ALA A 205 -28.77 0.19 7.71
N LEU A 206 -28.50 0.08 9.00
CA LEU A 206 -27.17 0.23 9.59
C LEU A 206 -26.61 -1.15 9.88
N LEU A 207 -25.36 -1.40 9.51
CA LEU A 207 -24.63 -2.64 9.74
C LEU A 207 -23.24 -2.31 10.26
N CYS A 208 -22.86 -2.81 11.42
CA CYS A 208 -21.61 -2.48 12.09
C CYS A 208 -20.96 -3.74 12.66
N ARG A 209 -19.63 -3.85 12.59
CA ARG A 209 -18.90 -4.96 13.21
C ARG A 209 -18.90 -4.87 14.74
N GLU A 210 -19.03 -3.68 15.31
CA GLU A 210 -19.09 -3.44 16.75
C GLU A 210 -20.42 -2.84 17.23
N PRO A 211 -20.95 -3.29 18.37
CA PRO A 211 -22.22 -2.79 18.91
C PRO A 211 -22.12 -1.35 19.42
N LYS A 212 -20.92 -0.94 19.88
CA LYS A 212 -20.63 0.43 20.31
C LYS A 212 -20.75 1.40 19.14
N LEU A 213 -20.19 1.03 17.99
CA LEU A 213 -20.22 1.88 16.81
C LEU A 213 -21.63 2.00 16.23
N LEU A 214 -22.41 0.91 16.21
CA LEU A 214 -23.85 0.95 15.90
C LEU A 214 -24.60 1.91 16.82
N SER A 215 -24.34 1.84 18.13
CA SER A 215 -24.99 2.71 19.11
C SER A 215 -24.64 4.18 18.89
N THR A 216 -23.41 4.50 18.49
CA THR A 216 -23.00 5.86 18.11
C THR A 216 -23.72 6.32 16.85
N ALA A 217 -23.75 5.52 15.79
CA ALA A 217 -24.47 5.84 14.55
C ALA A 217 -25.96 6.14 14.80
N LEU A 218 -26.61 5.36 15.67
CA LEU A 218 -27.99 5.60 16.09
C LEU A 218 -28.15 6.91 16.86
N ARG A 219 -27.19 7.31 17.70
CA ARG A 219 -27.24 8.61 18.40
C ARG A 219 -27.08 9.78 17.44
N VAL A 220 -26.24 9.63 16.41
CA VAL A 220 -26.09 10.62 15.33
C VAL A 220 -27.41 10.73 14.53
N ALA A 221 -28.01 9.59 14.17
CA ALA A 221 -29.30 9.53 13.47
C ALA A 221 -30.45 10.20 14.25
N ASP A 222 -30.41 10.14 15.59
CA ASP A 222 -31.34 10.81 16.50
C ASP A 222 -30.89 12.25 16.87
N GLN A 223 -29.91 12.81 16.16
CA GLN A 223 -29.35 14.16 16.38
C GLN A 223 -28.82 14.42 17.81
N ARG A 224 -28.49 13.36 18.57
CA ARG A 224 -27.86 13.46 19.89
C ARG A 224 -26.35 13.63 19.82
N GLU A 225 -25.75 13.36 18.67
CA GLU A 225 -24.33 13.54 18.38
C GLU A 225 -24.17 14.23 17.01
N PRO A 226 -23.07 14.99 16.81
CA PRO A 226 -22.83 15.66 15.54
C PRO A 226 -22.56 14.63 14.43
N SER A 227 -23.16 14.87 13.27
CA SER A 227 -22.95 14.04 12.08
C SER A 227 -21.70 14.45 11.29
N PHE A 228 -21.27 13.60 10.36
CA PHE A 228 -20.16 13.87 9.45
C PHE A 228 -20.39 15.12 8.60
N ARG A 229 -21.63 15.61 8.49
CA ARG A 229 -21.96 16.89 7.86
C ARG A 229 -21.21 18.08 8.49
N THR A 230 -20.89 18.00 9.80
CA THR A 230 -20.11 19.04 10.49
C THR A 230 -18.60 18.79 10.44
N SER A 231 -18.15 17.71 9.81
CA SER A 231 -16.72 17.38 9.68
C SER A 231 -16.05 18.30 8.67
N PRO A 232 -14.81 18.77 8.92
CA PRO A 232 -14.03 19.51 7.92
C PRO A 232 -13.68 18.67 6.67
N LEU A 233 -13.87 17.35 6.73
CA LEU A 233 -13.72 16.44 5.59
C LEU A 233 -14.93 16.45 4.66
N PHE A 234 -16.11 16.81 5.15
CA PHE A 234 -17.31 16.84 4.34
C PHE A 234 -17.32 18.05 3.42
N LYS A 235 -17.69 17.82 2.17
CA LYS A 235 -17.85 18.82 1.12
C LYS A 235 -19.23 18.64 0.50
N PRO A 236 -20.18 19.58 0.71
CA PRO A 236 -21.54 19.45 0.19
C PRO A 236 -21.59 19.21 -1.31
N GLU A 237 -20.64 19.80 -2.05
CA GLU A 237 -20.52 19.69 -3.51
C GLU A 237 -20.25 18.25 -3.96
N ARG A 238 -19.74 17.38 -3.07
CA ARG A 238 -19.46 15.97 -3.35
C ARG A 238 -20.61 15.05 -2.96
N ALA A 239 -21.63 15.54 -2.26
CA ALA A 239 -22.65 14.69 -1.64
C ALA A 239 -23.44 13.83 -2.64
N GLU A 240 -23.57 14.26 -3.89
CA GLU A 240 -24.36 13.57 -4.92
C GLU A 240 -23.55 12.50 -5.69
N GLY A 241 -22.22 12.60 -5.70
CA GLY A 241 -21.33 11.72 -6.46
C GLY A 241 -20.79 10.54 -5.66
N ALA A 242 -20.03 9.65 -6.31
CA ALA A 242 -19.22 8.68 -5.59
C ALA A 242 -17.97 9.37 -5.04
N TRP A 243 -17.64 9.12 -3.78
CA TRP A 243 -16.45 9.69 -3.18
C TRP A 243 -15.98 8.86 -1.99
N VAL A 244 -14.70 8.99 -1.67
CA VAL A 244 -14.11 8.50 -0.44
C VAL A 244 -13.25 9.60 0.17
N THR A 245 -13.28 9.73 1.48
CA THR A 245 -12.38 10.62 2.23
C THR A 245 -11.84 9.92 3.47
N MET A 246 -10.65 10.31 3.88
CA MET A 246 -9.92 9.72 5.00
C MET A 246 -9.18 10.81 5.78
N ASP A 247 -9.35 10.81 7.10
CA ASP A 247 -8.51 11.56 8.04
C ASP A 247 -7.19 10.79 8.26
N LEU A 248 -6.12 11.24 7.63
CA LEU A 248 -4.82 10.55 7.69
C LEU A 248 -4.20 10.61 9.09
N ALA A 249 -4.42 11.69 9.83
CA ALA A 249 -3.87 11.88 11.17
C ALA A 249 -4.50 10.89 12.15
N ARG A 250 -5.83 10.75 12.11
CA ARG A 250 -6.57 9.80 12.95
C ARG A 250 -6.39 8.36 12.48
N PHE A 251 -6.28 8.13 11.17
CA PHE A 251 -6.10 6.79 10.62
C PHE A 251 -4.74 6.20 11.01
N VAL A 252 -3.66 6.99 10.93
CA VAL A 252 -2.29 6.55 11.25
C VAL A 252 -2.02 6.53 12.77
N GLY A 253 -2.72 7.35 13.54
CA GLY A 253 -2.51 7.50 14.98
C GLY A 253 -1.23 8.28 15.33
N ARG A 254 -0.84 8.27 16.62
CA ARG A 254 0.24 9.12 17.18
C ARG A 254 1.67 8.55 17.02
N SER A 255 2.00 8.01 15.85
CA SER A 255 3.35 7.48 15.61
C SER A 255 4.35 8.61 15.29
N PRO A 256 5.66 8.46 15.58
CA PRO A 256 6.67 9.42 15.12
C PRO A 256 6.62 9.63 13.60
N GLY A 257 6.48 10.89 13.18
CA GLY A 257 6.27 11.26 11.78
C GLY A 257 4.90 10.84 11.22
N ALA A 258 3.90 10.64 12.07
CA ALA A 258 2.51 10.54 11.63
C ALA A 258 2.04 11.90 11.06
N PRO A 259 1.04 11.88 10.15
CA PRO A 259 0.42 13.10 9.66
C PRO A 259 -0.19 13.92 10.79
N GLU A 260 -0.03 15.24 10.72
CA GLU A 260 -0.64 16.18 11.68
C GLU A 260 -2.13 16.37 11.42
N ALA A 261 -2.85 16.89 12.43
CA ALA A 261 -4.26 17.21 12.31
C ALA A 261 -4.54 18.13 11.11
N GLY A 262 -5.60 17.79 10.35
CA GLY A 262 -5.94 18.42 9.07
C GLY A 262 -5.43 17.63 7.85
N SER A 263 -4.53 16.66 8.04
CA SER A 263 -4.09 15.78 6.96
C SER A 263 -5.23 14.86 6.50
N ARG A 264 -5.49 14.84 5.20
CA ARG A 264 -6.59 14.08 4.59
C ARG A 264 -6.25 13.57 3.20
N LEU A 265 -6.92 12.49 2.82
CA LEU A 265 -7.02 12.02 1.44
C LEU A 265 -8.49 12.06 1.05
N ALA A 266 -8.81 12.53 -0.14
CA ALA A 266 -10.14 12.42 -0.72
C ALA A 266 -10.02 12.00 -2.19
N ALA A 267 -10.98 11.22 -2.65
CA ALA A 267 -11.19 10.90 -4.05
C ALA A 267 -12.66 11.10 -4.35
N SER A 268 -12.99 11.80 -5.43
CA SER A 268 -14.35 11.90 -5.95
C SER A 268 -14.37 11.48 -7.42
N PHE A 269 -15.47 10.84 -7.80
CA PHE A 269 -15.70 10.35 -9.15
C PHE A 269 -16.87 11.13 -9.71
N SER A 270 -16.62 11.99 -10.69
CA SER A 270 -17.70 12.79 -11.29
C SER A 270 -18.37 12.03 -12.41
N ALA A 271 -19.71 12.10 -12.40
CA ALA A 271 -20.53 11.66 -13.51
C ALA A 271 -20.93 12.85 -14.41
N GLU A 272 -20.43 14.05 -14.23
CA GLU A 272 -20.83 15.15 -15.11
C GLU A 272 -20.07 15.09 -16.45
N PRO A 273 -20.74 15.15 -17.61
CA PRO A 273 -20.05 15.24 -18.90
C PRO A 273 -19.10 16.43 -18.93
N GLY A 274 -17.81 16.17 -19.17
CA GLY A 274 -16.76 17.19 -19.21
C GLY A 274 -16.12 17.53 -17.87
N ALA A 275 -16.63 17.00 -16.74
CA ALA A 275 -15.92 17.03 -15.47
C ALA A 275 -14.78 15.99 -15.46
N PRO A 276 -13.76 16.15 -14.59
CA PRO A 276 -12.75 15.12 -14.41
C PRO A 276 -13.40 13.82 -13.95
N ASN A 277 -13.02 12.70 -14.57
CA ASN A 277 -13.49 11.37 -14.21
C ASN A 277 -13.15 11.05 -12.74
N ILE A 278 -11.98 11.49 -12.29
CA ILE A 278 -11.53 11.41 -10.90
C ILE A 278 -10.86 12.72 -10.51
N GLU A 279 -11.20 13.17 -9.31
CA GLU A 279 -10.46 14.19 -8.57
C GLU A 279 -9.89 13.53 -7.30
N LEU A 280 -8.57 13.46 -7.19
CA LEU A 280 -7.85 13.06 -5.99
C LEU A 280 -7.33 14.31 -5.28
N GLN A 281 -7.71 14.50 -4.03
CA GLN A 281 -7.19 15.57 -3.19
C GLN A 281 -6.39 14.97 -2.05
N PHE A 282 -5.15 15.40 -1.91
CA PHE A 282 -4.28 15.02 -0.80
C PHE A 282 -3.84 16.27 -0.04
N VAL A 283 -3.92 16.20 1.29
CA VAL A 283 -3.40 17.20 2.21
C VAL A 283 -2.59 16.43 3.25
N GLY A 284 -1.29 16.63 3.28
CA GLY A 284 -0.38 16.04 4.25
C GLY A 284 0.34 17.14 5.01
N HIS A 285 0.12 17.20 6.32
CA HIS A 285 0.80 18.14 7.21
C HIS A 285 1.78 17.44 8.14
N GLY A 286 2.86 18.13 8.47
CA GLY A 286 3.91 17.67 9.38
C GLY A 286 5.23 17.37 8.69
N GLY A 287 6.28 17.12 9.48
CA GLY A 287 7.68 17.13 9.03
C GLY A 287 8.06 16.14 7.91
N ARG A 288 7.21 15.15 7.61
CA ARG A 288 7.40 14.21 6.48
C ARG A 288 6.83 14.71 5.16
N PHE A 289 5.99 15.74 5.18
CA PHE A 289 5.33 16.27 3.99
C PHE A 289 5.99 17.59 3.61
N PRO A 290 6.84 17.60 2.57
CA PRO A 290 7.54 18.81 2.18
C PRO A 290 6.56 19.85 1.61
N PRO A 291 6.74 21.14 1.92
CA PRO A 291 5.87 22.23 1.44
C PRO A 291 6.14 22.58 -0.04
N LEU A 292 6.04 21.60 -0.94
CA LEU A 292 6.44 21.74 -2.34
C LEU A 292 5.65 22.82 -3.09
N GLY A 293 4.38 23.03 -2.76
CA GLY A 293 3.57 24.09 -3.38
C GLY A 293 4.00 25.50 -2.98
N ALA A 294 4.73 25.67 -1.88
CA ALA A 294 5.36 26.95 -1.53
C ALA A 294 6.71 27.17 -2.25
N LEU A 295 7.22 26.16 -2.95
CA LEU A 295 8.54 26.17 -3.61
C LEU A 295 8.42 26.17 -5.13
N LEU A 296 7.43 25.45 -5.67
CA LEU A 296 7.22 25.26 -7.10
C LEU A 296 5.96 26.01 -7.55
N ALA A 297 6.07 26.76 -8.64
CA ALA A 297 4.95 27.34 -9.35
C ALA A 297 4.45 26.37 -10.44
N PRO A 298 3.17 26.41 -10.82
CA PRO A 298 2.68 25.61 -11.93
C PRO A 298 3.23 26.13 -13.27
N THR A 299 3.22 25.27 -14.30
CA THR A 299 3.66 25.58 -15.67
C THR A 299 2.66 25.08 -16.69
N ARG A 300 2.73 25.59 -17.93
CA ARG A 300 1.79 25.25 -19.01
C ARG A 300 2.01 23.88 -19.66
N HIS A 301 3.08 23.21 -19.26
CA HIS A 301 3.51 21.93 -19.81
C HIS A 301 3.69 21.96 -21.34
N THR A 302 4.48 22.90 -21.85
CA THR A 302 4.69 23.07 -23.30
C THR A 302 5.74 22.13 -23.88
N MET A 303 6.62 21.54 -23.06
CA MET A 303 7.65 20.61 -23.56
C MET A 303 7.06 19.24 -23.89
N ILE A 304 6.05 18.78 -23.14
CA ILE A 304 5.37 17.51 -23.43
C ILE A 304 4.69 17.50 -24.79
N THR A 305 4.20 18.66 -25.25
CA THR A 305 3.54 18.80 -26.56
C THR A 305 4.53 18.72 -27.71
N ARG A 306 5.83 18.86 -27.45
CA ARG A 306 6.92 18.77 -28.43
C ARG A 306 7.53 17.38 -28.53
N LEU A 307 7.26 16.48 -27.58
CA LEU A 307 7.67 15.09 -27.65
C LEU A 307 7.14 14.46 -28.95
N PRO A 308 7.88 13.56 -29.62
CA PRO A 308 7.34 12.82 -30.76
C PRO A 308 6.06 12.05 -30.41
N LYS A 309 5.11 11.95 -31.35
CA LYS A 309 3.92 11.10 -31.22
C LYS A 309 4.29 9.62 -31.04
N GLY A 310 3.39 8.86 -30.41
CA GLY A 310 3.56 7.43 -30.12
C GLY A 310 4.24 7.04 -28.79
N PRO A 311 4.35 7.90 -27.75
CA PRO A 311 4.80 7.39 -26.45
C PRO A 311 3.70 6.49 -25.86
N VAL A 312 4.10 5.41 -25.19
CA VAL A 312 3.20 4.63 -24.31
C VAL A 312 2.73 5.52 -23.18
N SER A 313 3.65 6.27 -22.58
CA SER A 313 3.37 7.27 -21.57
C SER A 313 4.27 8.47 -21.72
N ALA A 314 3.75 9.65 -21.36
CA ALA A 314 4.49 10.88 -21.31
C ALA A 314 4.21 11.62 -20.00
N PHE A 315 5.22 12.26 -19.45
CA PHE A 315 5.14 13.02 -18.20
C PHE A 315 5.74 14.39 -18.42
N SER A 316 5.24 15.42 -17.75
CA SER A 316 5.90 16.71 -17.64
C SER A 316 5.74 17.25 -16.24
N VAL A 317 6.85 17.73 -15.68
CA VAL A 317 6.96 18.23 -14.31
C VAL A 317 7.39 19.67 -14.36
N SER A 318 6.72 20.52 -13.57
CA SER A 318 7.15 21.89 -13.36
C SER A 318 8.43 21.92 -12.54
N LEU A 319 9.44 22.59 -13.09
CA LEU A 319 10.62 23.06 -12.36
C LEU A 319 10.57 24.57 -12.14
N GLN A 320 9.43 25.21 -12.41
CA GLN A 320 9.26 26.64 -12.19
C GLN A 320 9.27 26.89 -10.69
N ARG A 321 10.15 27.78 -10.24
CA ARG A 321 10.27 28.15 -8.83
C ARG A 321 9.26 29.26 -8.53
N MET A 322 8.72 29.26 -7.32
CA MET A 322 7.99 30.41 -6.79
C MET A 322 8.93 31.62 -6.67
N PRO A 323 8.43 32.87 -6.75
CA PRO A 323 9.26 34.07 -6.62
C PRO A 323 10.14 34.03 -5.37
N GLY A 324 11.45 34.22 -5.55
CA GLY A 324 12.44 34.19 -4.47
C GLY A 324 12.85 32.79 -3.98
N LYS A 325 12.36 31.72 -4.60
CA LYS A 325 12.77 30.33 -4.31
C LYS A 325 13.81 29.83 -5.30
N THR A 326 14.64 28.91 -4.84
CA THR A 326 15.77 28.34 -5.58
C THR A 326 15.72 26.81 -5.55
N LEU A 327 16.51 26.16 -6.42
CA LEU A 327 16.71 24.72 -6.38
C LEU A 327 17.29 24.23 -5.04
N ALA A 328 18.06 25.07 -4.33
CA ALA A 328 18.56 24.73 -3.01
C ALA A 328 17.41 24.55 -2.00
N ASP A 329 16.41 25.44 -2.01
CA ASP A 329 15.22 25.34 -1.16
C ASP A 329 14.46 24.04 -1.44
N LEU A 330 14.35 23.65 -2.71
CA LEU A 330 13.72 22.39 -3.12
C LEU A 330 14.48 21.18 -2.56
N PHE A 331 15.81 21.16 -2.64
CA PHE A 331 16.61 20.08 -2.08
C PHE A 331 16.55 20.01 -0.55
N VAL A 332 16.46 21.14 0.15
CA VAL A 332 16.25 21.17 1.60
C VAL A 332 14.91 20.51 1.95
N ALA A 333 13.83 20.90 1.27
CA ALA A 333 12.51 20.33 1.50
C ALA A 333 12.44 18.84 1.13
N ALA A 334 13.03 18.43 0.00
CA ALA A 334 13.10 17.02 -0.36
C ALA A 334 13.89 16.20 0.66
N GLY A 335 15.04 16.72 1.13
CA GLY A 335 15.89 16.05 2.11
C GLY A 335 15.21 15.81 3.45
N SER A 336 14.35 16.74 3.93
CA SER A 336 13.61 16.53 5.18
C SER A 336 12.59 15.39 5.08
N SER A 337 12.09 15.08 3.88
CA SER A 337 11.11 14.02 3.65
C SER A 337 11.73 12.62 3.52
N MET A 338 12.95 12.50 2.97
CA MET A 338 13.52 11.21 2.59
C MET A 338 14.33 10.51 3.69
N GLU A 339 14.50 11.11 4.88
CA GLU A 339 15.39 10.62 5.95
C GLU A 339 16.85 10.34 5.47
N THR A 340 17.21 10.77 4.26
CA THR A 340 18.54 10.62 3.66
C THR A 340 19.34 11.92 3.77
N ALA A 341 20.67 11.80 3.76
CA ALA A 341 21.58 12.94 3.86
C ALA A 341 21.22 14.02 2.82
N GLY A 342 20.76 15.19 3.30
CA GLY A 342 20.19 16.28 2.49
C GLY A 342 21.20 16.98 1.58
N VAL A 343 21.06 18.30 1.43
CA VAL A 343 21.83 19.18 0.51
C VAL A 343 23.34 18.89 0.45
N SER A 344 23.94 18.38 1.54
CA SER A 344 25.34 17.99 1.58
C SER A 344 25.72 16.94 0.53
N PHE A 345 24.88 15.93 0.28
CA PHE A 345 25.17 14.89 -0.71
C PHE A 345 25.11 15.45 -2.14
N THR A 346 24.08 16.23 -2.46
CA THR A 346 23.92 16.83 -3.78
C THR A 346 25.04 17.84 -4.06
N SER A 347 25.42 18.66 -3.08
CA SER A 347 26.53 19.59 -3.21
C SER A 347 27.87 18.86 -3.39
N LEU A 348 28.08 17.71 -2.74
CA LEU A 348 29.27 16.89 -2.92
C LEU A 348 29.35 16.32 -4.34
N MET A 349 28.21 15.82 -4.87
CA MET A 349 28.14 15.27 -6.22
C MET A 349 28.32 16.34 -7.30
N LEU A 350 27.68 17.51 -7.15
CA LEU A 350 27.80 18.61 -8.09
C LEU A 350 29.21 19.23 -8.08
N SER A 351 29.81 19.40 -6.90
CA SER A 351 31.17 19.94 -6.80
C SER A 351 32.21 19.02 -7.43
N GLY A 352 32.05 17.69 -7.30
CA GLY A 352 32.88 16.71 -8.02
C GLY A 352 32.78 16.80 -9.55
N LEU A 353 31.67 17.35 -10.06
CA LEU A 353 31.48 17.65 -11.48
C LEU A 353 31.95 19.06 -11.87
N GLY A 354 32.27 19.93 -10.92
CA GLY A 354 32.56 21.34 -11.19
C GLY A 354 31.32 22.18 -11.45
N LEU A 355 30.16 21.75 -10.93
CA LEU A 355 28.91 22.50 -10.96
C LEU A 355 28.56 22.98 -9.55
N ASP A 356 28.05 24.21 -9.48
CA ASP A 356 27.44 24.75 -8.27
C ASP A 356 25.92 24.82 -8.45
N LEU A 357 25.18 24.83 -7.34
CA LEU A 357 23.71 24.88 -7.35
C LEU A 357 23.17 26.14 -8.05
N PRO A 358 23.71 27.36 -7.85
CA PRO A 358 23.25 28.55 -8.57
C PRO A 358 23.40 28.45 -10.10
N THR A 359 24.51 27.88 -10.59
CA THR A 359 24.73 27.62 -12.02
C THR A 359 23.67 26.66 -12.54
N LEU A 360 23.39 25.58 -11.80
CA LEU A 360 22.37 24.61 -12.18
C LEU A 360 20.97 25.25 -12.17
N ASP A 361 20.62 26.00 -11.12
CA ASP A 361 19.35 26.71 -11.02
C ASP A 361 19.18 27.70 -12.19
N GLY A 362 20.19 28.51 -12.50
CA GLY A 362 20.17 29.43 -13.65
C GLY A 362 20.14 28.73 -15.01
N ALA A 363 20.66 27.51 -15.12
CA ALA A 363 20.61 26.72 -16.33
C ALA A 363 19.23 26.08 -16.56
N LEU A 364 18.59 25.59 -15.50
CA LEU A 364 17.32 24.90 -15.56
C LEU A 364 16.16 25.88 -15.78
N GLY A 365 15.37 25.60 -16.81
CA GLY A 365 14.11 26.26 -17.09
C GLY A 365 12.99 25.81 -16.17
N GLY A 366 11.75 26.16 -16.51
CA GLY A 366 10.57 25.90 -15.68
C GLY A 366 9.90 24.54 -15.87
N GLU A 367 10.45 23.65 -16.71
CA GLU A 367 9.75 22.42 -17.10
C GLU A 367 10.72 21.30 -17.50
N VAL A 368 10.36 20.06 -17.18
CA VAL A 368 10.96 18.84 -17.74
C VAL A 368 9.85 17.97 -18.32
N ALA A 369 10.03 17.43 -19.52
CA ALA A 369 9.13 16.45 -20.12
C ALA A 369 9.86 15.13 -20.40
N LEU A 370 9.15 14.02 -20.27
CA LEU A 370 9.63 12.66 -20.45
C LEU A 370 8.64 11.90 -21.33
N GLY A 371 9.13 11.19 -22.34
CA GLY A 371 8.34 10.22 -23.11
C GLY A 371 8.95 8.83 -23.01
N LEU A 372 8.13 7.83 -22.78
CA LEU A 372 8.49 6.41 -22.82
C LEU A 372 7.89 5.80 -24.09
N TYR A 373 8.75 5.22 -24.92
CA TYR A 373 8.43 4.66 -26.22
C TYR A 373 8.79 3.18 -26.24
N VAL A 374 8.00 2.39 -26.97
CA VAL A 374 8.28 0.98 -27.23
C VAL A 374 8.24 0.80 -28.74
N ASP A 375 9.17 0.02 -29.30
CA ASP A 375 9.12 -0.31 -30.73
C ASP A 375 7.99 -1.34 -30.98
N PRO A 376 6.89 -0.97 -31.65
CA PRO A 376 5.78 -1.89 -31.87
C PRO A 376 6.15 -3.06 -32.79
N LYS A 377 7.27 -2.97 -33.52
CA LYS A 377 7.73 -4.03 -34.42
C LYS A 377 8.54 -5.12 -33.70
N ARG A 378 8.98 -4.86 -32.47
CA ARG A 378 9.79 -5.82 -31.73
C ARG A 378 8.87 -6.77 -30.96
N ALA A 379 8.71 -7.97 -31.49
CA ALA A 379 8.02 -9.04 -30.78
C ALA A 379 8.79 -9.41 -29.50
N PRO A 380 8.10 -9.79 -28.41
CA PRO A 380 8.76 -10.32 -27.23
C PRO A 380 9.55 -11.58 -27.58
N GLU A 381 10.75 -11.70 -27.03
CA GLU A 381 11.57 -12.89 -27.18
C GLU A 381 10.86 -14.08 -26.53
N ALA A 382 10.77 -15.21 -27.24
CA ALA A 382 10.11 -16.40 -26.72
C ALA A 382 10.75 -16.85 -25.39
N GLY A 383 9.94 -16.97 -24.34
CA GLY A 383 10.38 -17.45 -23.02
C GLY A 383 10.84 -16.38 -22.03
N LYS A 384 10.92 -15.10 -22.42
CA LYS A 384 11.11 -13.99 -21.46
C LYS A 384 9.77 -13.48 -20.94
N ASP A 385 9.75 -13.02 -19.69
CA ASP A 385 8.62 -12.24 -19.19
C ASP A 385 8.47 -10.99 -20.08
N ARG A 386 7.24 -10.72 -20.46
CA ARG A 386 6.88 -9.61 -21.33
C ARG A 386 7.16 -8.27 -20.64
N VAL A 387 7.08 -8.22 -19.32
CA VAL A 387 7.45 -7.03 -18.53
C VAL A 387 8.94 -6.74 -18.64
N ASP A 388 9.79 -7.76 -18.56
CA ASP A 388 11.24 -7.62 -18.72
C ASP A 388 11.57 -7.18 -20.15
N THR A 389 10.87 -7.74 -21.14
CA THR A 389 10.99 -7.31 -22.54
C THR A 389 10.63 -5.83 -22.69
N ILE A 390 9.54 -5.35 -22.09
CA ILE A 390 9.17 -3.93 -22.16
C ILE A 390 10.28 -3.07 -21.55
N HIS A 391 10.87 -3.47 -20.43
CA HIS A 391 12.01 -2.75 -19.84
C HIS A 391 13.22 -2.72 -20.77
N GLU A 392 13.61 -3.86 -21.36
CA GLU A 392 14.77 -3.97 -22.26
C GLU A 392 14.58 -3.22 -23.59
N THR A 393 13.34 -3.10 -24.05
CA THR A 393 12.98 -2.49 -25.36
C THR A 393 12.46 -1.07 -25.24
N SER A 394 12.21 -0.59 -24.03
CA SER A 394 11.77 0.79 -23.80
C SER A 394 12.87 1.77 -24.19
N THR A 395 12.46 2.83 -24.87
CA THR A 395 13.29 4.00 -25.15
C THR A 395 12.71 5.20 -24.45
N MET A 396 13.54 5.88 -23.68
CA MET A 396 13.18 7.06 -22.92
C MET A 396 13.73 8.30 -23.61
N LEU A 397 12.91 9.34 -23.73
CA LEU A 397 13.32 10.67 -24.18
C LEU A 397 12.92 11.72 -23.13
N LEU A 398 13.92 12.35 -22.54
CA LEU A 398 13.81 13.45 -21.59
C LEU A 398 14.14 14.77 -22.32
N SER A 399 13.31 15.78 -22.12
CA SER A 399 13.53 17.16 -22.53
C SER A 399 13.51 18.06 -21.30
N VAL A 400 14.61 18.75 -21.05
CA VAL A 400 14.75 19.69 -19.94
C VAL A 400 14.73 21.11 -20.53
N ALA A 401 13.75 21.93 -20.15
CA ALA A 401 13.75 23.34 -20.52
C ALA A 401 14.97 24.03 -19.90
N THR A 402 15.54 25.02 -20.58
CA THR A 402 16.69 25.78 -20.10
C THR A 402 16.41 27.27 -20.14
N ALA A 403 16.76 28.02 -19.08
CA ALA A 403 16.48 29.45 -18.97
C ALA A 403 17.63 30.32 -19.56
N SER A 404 18.87 30.08 -19.13
CA SER A 404 20.04 30.84 -19.56
C SER A 404 20.90 30.07 -20.55
N GLU A 405 21.17 30.67 -21.71
CA GLU A 405 22.08 30.09 -22.69
C GLU A 405 23.50 29.90 -22.13
N ALA A 406 24.02 30.89 -21.40
CA ALA A 406 25.36 30.83 -20.83
C ALA A 406 25.48 29.74 -19.74
N ALA A 407 24.52 29.68 -18.82
CA ALA A 407 24.53 28.66 -17.76
C ALA A 407 24.36 27.25 -18.33
N ARG A 408 23.49 27.10 -19.34
CA ARG A 408 23.31 25.86 -20.09
C ARG A 408 24.60 25.43 -20.80
N GLN A 409 25.27 26.34 -21.50
CA GLN A 409 26.54 26.04 -22.16
C GLN A 409 27.57 25.59 -21.11
N LYS A 410 27.66 26.25 -19.95
CA LYS A 410 28.55 25.84 -18.86
C LYS A 410 28.25 24.42 -18.38
N VAL A 411 26.99 24.07 -18.12
CA VAL A 411 26.58 22.71 -17.72
C VAL A 411 26.95 21.68 -18.80
N PHE A 412 26.69 22.00 -20.07
CA PHE A 412 27.02 21.10 -21.18
C PHE A 412 28.54 20.93 -21.37
N GLN A 413 29.32 22.00 -21.22
CA GLN A 413 30.79 21.94 -21.30
C GLN A 413 31.41 21.09 -20.20
N VAL A 414 30.83 21.12 -18.98
CA VAL A 414 31.23 20.21 -17.90
C VAL A 414 30.97 18.75 -18.29
N ALA A 415 29.78 18.44 -18.81
CA ALA A 415 29.47 17.09 -19.28
C ALA A 415 30.40 16.65 -20.42
N LEU A 416 30.69 17.55 -21.36
CA LEU A 416 31.61 17.33 -22.47
C LEU A 416 33.04 17.06 -21.99
N ALA A 417 33.52 17.80 -20.99
CA ALA A 417 34.82 17.58 -20.39
C ALA A 417 34.92 16.20 -19.71
N GLN A 418 33.87 15.76 -19.02
CA GLN A 418 33.83 14.42 -18.40
C GLN A 418 33.74 13.31 -19.47
N ALA A 419 32.96 13.50 -20.53
CA ALA A 419 32.87 12.57 -21.65
C ALA A 419 34.24 12.40 -22.35
N LYS A 420 34.97 13.50 -22.56
CA LYS A 420 36.32 13.50 -23.15
C LYS A 420 37.35 12.73 -22.31
N LYS A 421 37.17 12.63 -21.00
CA LYS A 421 38.03 11.78 -20.13
C LYS A 421 37.83 10.28 -20.36
N LYS A 422 36.74 9.87 -21.03
CA LYS A 422 36.40 8.47 -21.30
C LYS A 422 36.07 8.25 -22.80
N PRO A 423 37.00 8.52 -23.73
CA PRO A 423 36.73 8.56 -25.17
C PRO A 423 36.31 7.20 -25.76
N LYS A 424 36.70 6.09 -25.14
CA LYS A 424 36.23 4.75 -25.54
C LYS A 424 34.74 4.52 -25.29
N ARG A 425 34.12 5.30 -24.39
CA ARG A 425 32.71 5.19 -24.02
C ARG A 425 31.84 6.28 -24.63
N PHE A 426 32.41 7.45 -24.92
CA PHE A 426 31.65 8.62 -25.39
C PHE A 426 32.20 9.17 -26.71
N ARG A 427 31.29 9.41 -27.65
CA ARG A 427 31.49 10.12 -28.90
C ARG A 427 30.88 11.51 -28.79
N VAL A 428 31.66 12.54 -29.09
CA VAL A 428 31.22 13.94 -29.04
C VAL A 428 31.14 14.49 -30.46
N LYS A 429 29.99 15.04 -30.85
CA LYS A 429 29.74 15.65 -32.17
C LYS A 429 29.05 17.00 -32.00
N GLY A 430 29.80 18.09 -32.03
CA GLY A 430 29.26 19.44 -31.80
C GLY A 430 28.55 19.54 -30.44
N ASN A 431 27.25 19.81 -30.48
CA ASN A 431 26.37 19.92 -29.31
C ASN A 431 25.74 18.58 -28.89
N THR A 432 26.29 17.46 -29.35
CA THR A 432 25.79 16.11 -29.05
C THR A 432 26.86 15.28 -28.36
N ILE A 433 26.48 14.62 -27.26
CA ILE A 433 27.26 13.58 -26.58
C ILE A 433 26.52 12.26 -26.78
N ILE A 434 27.21 11.24 -27.27
CA ILE A 434 26.66 9.91 -27.53
C ILE A 434 27.50 8.91 -26.75
N ALA A 435 26.88 8.03 -25.98
CA ALA A 435 27.52 6.89 -25.35
C ALA A 435 26.89 5.62 -25.90
N ASP A 436 27.69 4.74 -26.47
CA ASP A 436 27.22 3.43 -26.87
C ASP A 436 27.15 2.54 -25.63
N ALA A 437 25.97 1.98 -25.36
CA ALA A 437 25.78 0.94 -24.37
C ALA A 437 25.82 -0.44 -25.05
N GLU A 438 25.87 -1.49 -24.23
CA GLU A 438 25.82 -2.86 -24.74
C GLU A 438 24.45 -3.15 -25.40
N ASN A 439 24.37 -4.21 -26.20
CA ASN A 439 23.12 -4.71 -26.79
C ASN A 439 22.40 -3.73 -27.73
N GLY A 440 23.14 -2.83 -28.39
CA GLY A 440 22.57 -1.88 -29.35
C GLY A 440 21.86 -0.69 -28.69
N GLN A 441 22.01 -0.53 -27.38
CA GLN A 441 21.50 0.64 -26.67
C GLN A 441 22.41 1.87 -26.86
N GLU A 442 21.84 3.06 -26.76
CA GLU A 442 22.54 4.33 -26.86
C GLU A 442 22.05 5.26 -25.75
N LEU A 443 22.96 6.00 -25.11
CA LEU A 443 22.66 7.20 -24.35
C LEU A 443 23.05 8.41 -25.21
N ARG A 444 22.12 9.29 -25.51
CA ARG A 444 22.35 10.51 -26.30
C ARG A 444 21.94 11.73 -25.50
N ALA A 445 22.77 12.77 -25.50
CA ALA A 445 22.43 14.09 -24.99
C ALA A 445 22.69 15.14 -26.07
N GLU A 446 21.75 16.04 -26.32
CA GLU A 446 21.85 17.09 -27.34
C GLU A 446 21.38 18.44 -26.80
N LEU A 447 22.21 19.46 -26.97
CA LEU A 447 21.89 20.83 -26.62
C LEU A 447 21.19 21.54 -27.78
N ARG A 448 19.96 22.05 -27.56
CA ARG A 448 19.20 22.85 -28.52
C ARG A 448 18.86 24.24 -27.96
N PRO A 449 18.47 25.23 -28.79
CA PRO A 449 17.93 26.49 -28.28
C PRO A 449 16.76 26.25 -27.32
N GLY A 450 16.84 26.80 -26.10
CA GLY A 450 15.83 26.67 -25.04
C GLY A 450 15.72 25.32 -24.32
N GLN A 451 16.50 24.28 -24.66
CA GLN A 451 16.33 22.96 -24.05
C GLN A 451 17.57 22.04 -24.15
N LEU A 452 17.65 21.05 -23.26
CA LEU A 452 18.57 19.93 -23.29
C LEU A 452 17.78 18.63 -23.48
N LEU A 453 18.06 17.89 -24.55
CA LEU A 453 17.48 16.57 -24.80
C LEU A 453 18.40 15.48 -24.29
N ILE A 454 17.86 14.47 -23.63
CA ILE A 454 18.58 13.28 -23.18
C ILE A 454 17.71 12.07 -23.53
N GLY A 455 18.23 11.09 -24.26
CA GLY A 455 17.51 9.85 -24.52
C GLY A 455 18.37 8.63 -24.28
N THR A 456 17.72 7.55 -23.90
CA THR A 456 18.35 6.26 -23.66
C THR A 456 17.45 5.12 -24.11
N GLY A 457 18.01 4.10 -24.76
CA GLY A 457 17.24 2.97 -25.30
C GLY A 457 17.85 2.46 -26.60
N ASP A 458 17.03 1.88 -27.48
CA ASP A 458 17.48 1.39 -28.78
C ASP A 458 18.10 2.52 -29.62
N ARG A 459 19.29 2.29 -30.17
CA ARG A 459 20.04 3.31 -30.92
C ARG A 459 19.23 3.93 -32.06
N LYS A 460 18.49 3.11 -32.83
CA LYS A 460 17.72 3.61 -33.98
C LYS A 460 16.53 4.42 -33.50
N LEU A 461 15.83 3.94 -32.47
CA LEU A 461 14.68 4.64 -31.91
C LEU A 461 15.08 5.95 -31.23
N VAL A 462 16.16 5.99 -30.44
CA VAL A 462 16.71 7.23 -29.86
C VAL A 462 17.05 8.25 -30.96
N ALA A 463 17.71 7.82 -32.03
CA ALA A 463 18.05 8.70 -33.13
C ALA A 463 16.81 9.27 -33.85
N ASP A 464 15.82 8.44 -34.11
CA ASP A 464 14.52 8.82 -34.69
C ASP A 464 13.80 9.85 -33.81
N LEU A 465 13.68 9.56 -32.51
CA LEU A 465 13.00 10.43 -31.55
C LEU A 465 13.65 11.81 -31.45
N PHE A 466 14.99 11.91 -31.47
CA PHE A 466 15.69 13.19 -31.51
C PHE A 466 15.41 13.97 -32.80
N ALA A 467 15.39 13.29 -33.95
CA ALA A 467 15.12 13.92 -35.25
C ALA A 467 13.69 14.48 -35.33
N ARG A 468 12.72 13.81 -34.69
CA ARG A 468 11.29 14.17 -34.73
C ARG A 468 10.87 15.14 -33.64
N PHE A 469 11.66 15.30 -32.58
CA PHE A 469 11.34 16.20 -31.46
C PHE A 469 11.11 17.63 -31.96
N GLY A 470 9.91 18.17 -31.68
CA GLY A 470 9.50 19.53 -32.05
C GLY A 470 9.19 19.74 -33.54
N ARG A 471 9.20 18.70 -34.38
CA ARG A 471 8.85 18.81 -35.80
C ARG A 471 7.33 18.89 -35.97
N GLU A 472 6.87 19.90 -36.70
CA GLU A 472 5.43 20.14 -36.95
C GLU A 472 4.74 18.90 -37.53
N GLY A 473 3.54 18.57 -37.01
CA GLY A 473 2.77 17.37 -37.39
C GLY A 473 3.28 16.04 -36.84
N GLU A 474 4.46 16.01 -36.23
CA GLU A 474 5.06 14.78 -35.66
C GLU A 474 5.08 14.77 -34.13
N THR A 475 4.63 15.84 -33.49
CA THR A 475 4.63 15.95 -32.03
C THR A 475 3.38 15.36 -31.40
N LEU A 476 3.47 15.05 -30.11
CA LEU A 476 2.37 14.59 -29.27
C LEU A 476 1.26 15.64 -29.21
N GLY A 477 1.61 16.94 -29.20
CA GLY A 477 0.64 18.03 -29.27
C GLY A 477 -0.21 18.04 -30.55
N ALA A 478 0.29 17.47 -31.65
CA ALA A 478 -0.45 17.32 -32.89
C ALA A 478 -1.34 16.06 -32.92
N SER A 479 -1.25 15.17 -31.91
CA SER A 479 -2.12 14.01 -31.80
C SER A 479 -3.55 14.46 -31.41
N PRO A 480 -4.59 14.11 -32.19
CA PRO A 480 -5.97 14.47 -31.86
C PRO A 480 -6.42 13.94 -30.49
N ALA A 481 -5.98 12.73 -30.13
CA ALA A 481 -6.30 12.13 -28.83
C ALA A 481 -5.70 12.94 -27.68
N PHE A 482 -4.42 13.29 -27.77
CA PHE A 482 -3.76 14.13 -26.77
C PHE A 482 -4.38 15.53 -26.71
N ALA A 483 -4.64 16.17 -27.85
CA ALA A 483 -5.22 17.51 -27.92
C ALA A 483 -6.63 17.55 -27.30
N ALA A 484 -7.47 16.56 -27.60
CA ALA A 484 -8.82 16.46 -27.05
C ALA A 484 -8.81 16.30 -25.53
N THR A 485 -7.96 15.42 -25.00
CA THR A 485 -7.86 15.23 -23.54
C THR A 485 -7.19 16.43 -22.87
N ARG A 486 -6.17 17.04 -23.50
CA ARG A 486 -5.49 18.24 -22.98
C ARG A 486 -6.44 19.43 -22.87
N ALA A 487 -7.37 19.60 -23.81
CA ALA A 487 -8.35 20.69 -23.79
C ALA A 487 -9.29 20.63 -22.57
N GLN A 488 -9.46 19.47 -21.94
CA GLN A 488 -10.30 19.29 -20.76
C GLN A 488 -9.54 19.56 -19.45
N THR A 489 -8.21 19.69 -19.52
CA THR A 489 -7.37 19.77 -18.32
C THR A 489 -6.95 21.21 -18.04
N PRO A 490 -6.68 21.58 -16.77
CA PRO A 490 -6.20 22.92 -16.45
C PRO A 490 -4.96 23.30 -17.28
N PRO A 491 -4.88 24.53 -17.81
CA PRO A 491 -3.77 24.94 -18.67
C PRO A 491 -2.44 24.92 -17.94
N GLU A 492 -2.43 25.11 -16.62
CA GLU A 492 -1.23 25.13 -15.80
C GLU A 492 -1.31 24.08 -14.68
N GLY A 493 -0.18 23.42 -14.41
CA GLY A 493 -0.07 22.41 -13.37
C GLY A 493 1.38 22.18 -12.92
N HIS A 494 1.56 21.33 -11.92
CA HIS A 494 2.88 20.94 -11.44
C HIS A 494 3.34 19.62 -12.05
N LEU A 495 2.39 18.75 -12.40
CA LEU A 495 2.64 17.52 -13.14
C LEU A 495 1.52 17.29 -14.15
N LEU A 496 1.90 16.85 -15.35
CA LEU A 496 1.01 16.36 -16.38
C LEU A 496 1.48 14.97 -16.79
N ALA A 497 0.64 13.96 -16.70
CA ALA A 497 0.93 12.62 -17.19
C ALA A 497 -0.10 12.24 -18.25
N TYR A 498 0.35 11.67 -19.35
CA TYR A 498 -0.47 11.18 -20.45
C TYR A 498 -0.14 9.70 -20.68
N LEU A 499 -1.18 8.90 -20.87
CA LEU A 499 -1.09 7.51 -21.23
C LEU A 499 -1.84 7.31 -22.54
N ASP A 500 -1.18 6.70 -23.52
CA ASP A 500 -1.80 6.33 -24.78
C ASP A 500 -2.31 4.88 -24.69
N PRO A 501 -3.62 4.66 -24.49
CA PRO A 501 -4.16 3.31 -24.31
C PRO A 501 -4.00 2.48 -25.58
N GLY A 502 -3.98 3.09 -26.77
CA GLY A 502 -3.80 2.36 -28.02
C GLY A 502 -2.38 1.78 -28.16
N VAL A 503 -1.37 2.55 -27.74
CA VAL A 503 0.02 2.06 -27.71
C VAL A 503 0.22 1.07 -26.56
N LEU A 504 -0.36 1.35 -25.38
CA LEU A 504 -0.28 0.46 -24.23
C LEU A 504 -0.93 -0.89 -24.54
N SER A 505 -2.17 -0.90 -25.07
CA SER A 505 -2.90 -2.12 -25.42
C SER A 505 -2.14 -2.95 -26.44
N ALA A 506 -1.55 -2.32 -27.46
CA ALA A 506 -0.70 -3.01 -28.44
C ALA A 506 0.55 -3.62 -27.78
N SER A 507 1.13 -2.94 -26.79
CA SER A 507 2.32 -3.41 -26.07
C SER A 507 2.03 -4.62 -25.17
N ILE A 508 0.81 -4.70 -24.61
CA ILE A 508 0.39 -5.78 -23.70
C ILE A 508 -0.52 -6.83 -24.36
N ALA A 509 -0.83 -6.71 -25.65
CA ALA A 509 -1.76 -7.59 -26.35
C ALA A 509 -1.31 -9.06 -26.29
N GLY A 510 -2.03 -9.92 -25.55
CA GLY A 510 -1.69 -11.33 -25.34
C GLY A 510 -0.95 -11.61 -24.03
N VAL A 511 -0.88 -10.65 -23.10
CA VAL A 511 -0.64 -10.95 -21.68
C VAL A 511 -1.89 -11.66 -21.14
N PRO A 512 -1.80 -12.89 -20.61
CA PRO A 512 -2.94 -13.60 -20.04
C PRO A 512 -3.62 -12.76 -18.94
N GLY A 513 -4.96 -12.70 -18.96
CA GLY A 513 -5.74 -12.01 -17.92
C GLY A 513 -6.06 -10.53 -18.19
N ILE A 514 -5.60 -9.94 -19.30
CA ILE A 514 -5.98 -8.58 -19.70
C ILE A 514 -7.03 -8.65 -20.81
N PRO A 515 -8.29 -8.21 -20.58
CA PRO A 515 -9.33 -8.30 -21.58
C PRO A 515 -9.03 -7.40 -22.79
N PRO A 516 -9.23 -7.88 -24.04
CA PRO A 516 -8.95 -7.12 -25.25
C PRO A 516 -9.86 -5.89 -25.44
N SER A 517 -10.93 -5.78 -24.66
CA SER A 517 -11.89 -4.66 -24.69
C SER A 517 -11.42 -3.38 -24.00
N ALA A 518 -10.25 -3.38 -23.34
CA ALA A 518 -9.66 -2.18 -22.71
C ALA A 518 -9.17 -1.11 -23.73
N ALA A 519 -9.23 -1.40 -25.03
CA ALA A 519 -8.76 -0.52 -26.11
C ALA A 519 -9.74 0.61 -26.46
N ASP A 520 -10.30 1.29 -25.46
CA ASP A 520 -11.00 2.54 -25.72
C ASP A 520 -9.97 3.59 -26.17
N ARG A 521 -10.19 4.21 -27.33
CA ARG A 521 -9.14 4.97 -28.06
C ARG A 521 -8.86 6.35 -27.45
N SER A 522 -9.56 6.74 -26.40
CA SER A 522 -9.36 8.04 -25.76
C SER A 522 -8.15 8.01 -24.84
N GLY A 523 -7.13 8.81 -25.13
CA GLY A 523 -5.97 8.99 -24.25
C GLY A 523 -6.39 9.39 -22.84
N ALA A 524 -5.70 8.85 -21.83
CA ALA A 524 -5.90 9.21 -20.43
C ALA A 524 -4.87 10.26 -20.01
N LEU A 525 -5.33 11.32 -19.35
CA LEU A 525 -4.46 12.41 -18.91
C LEU A 525 -4.72 12.73 -17.44
N LEU A 526 -3.67 12.74 -16.64
CA LEU A 526 -3.66 13.11 -15.24
C LEU A 526 -2.93 14.47 -15.09
N ALA A 527 -3.60 15.46 -14.52
CA ALA A 527 -3.02 16.75 -14.18
C ALA A 527 -2.99 16.92 -12.67
N LEU A 528 -1.83 17.21 -12.09
CA LEU A 528 -1.63 17.45 -10.68
C LEU A 528 -1.20 18.89 -10.43
N THR A 529 -1.86 19.52 -9.47
CA THR A 529 -1.62 20.89 -9.00
C THR A 529 -1.26 20.85 -7.52
N LEU A 530 -0.25 21.60 -7.11
CA LEU A 530 0.12 21.79 -5.71
C LEU A 530 -0.49 23.09 -5.20
N ALA A 531 -1.10 23.07 -4.02
CA ALA A 531 -1.53 24.30 -3.35
C ALA A 531 -0.36 24.94 -2.60
N PRO A 532 -0.28 26.29 -2.56
CA PRO A 532 0.77 27.00 -1.83
C PRO A 532 0.54 26.85 -0.32
N SER A 533 1.15 25.82 0.26
CA SER A 533 1.07 25.51 1.70
C SER A 533 2.47 25.46 2.30
N ASP A 534 2.66 26.20 3.39
CA ASP A 534 3.87 26.17 4.22
C ASP A 534 3.83 25.05 5.26
N ARG A 535 2.64 24.51 5.55
CA ARG A 535 2.40 23.44 6.54
C ARG A 535 2.69 22.04 6.04
N GLY A 536 2.78 21.84 4.72
CA GLY A 536 3.13 20.55 4.13
C GLY A 536 2.71 20.41 2.68
N LEU A 537 2.45 19.17 2.26
CA LEU A 537 2.14 18.83 0.88
C LEU A 537 0.63 18.82 0.65
N GLU A 538 0.16 19.74 -0.17
CA GLU A 538 -1.23 19.79 -0.62
C GLU A 538 -1.27 19.66 -2.14
N PHE A 539 -1.99 18.66 -2.66
CA PHE A 539 -2.17 18.51 -4.09
C PHE A 539 -3.57 18.08 -4.49
N THR A 540 -3.98 18.50 -5.68
CA THR A 540 -5.18 18.02 -6.38
C THR A 540 -4.75 17.42 -7.71
N ALA A 541 -5.09 16.15 -7.93
CA ALA A 541 -4.87 15.45 -9.18
C ALA A 541 -6.21 15.17 -9.87
N THR A 542 -6.37 15.62 -11.10
CA THR A 542 -7.58 15.44 -11.90
C THR A 542 -7.26 14.57 -13.11
N SER A 543 -8.11 13.60 -13.42
CA SER A 543 -7.95 12.76 -14.60
C SER A 543 -9.06 12.99 -15.61
N HIS A 544 -8.70 13.12 -16.89
CA HIS A 544 -9.62 13.21 -18.02
C HIS A 544 -9.34 12.09 -19.03
N GLY A 545 -10.40 11.59 -19.68
CA GLY A 545 -10.32 10.43 -20.56
C GLY A 545 -10.18 9.09 -19.81
N GLY A 546 -10.60 7.99 -20.45
CA GLY A 546 -10.34 6.63 -19.97
C GLY A 546 -10.92 6.27 -18.60
N VAL A 547 -12.25 6.23 -18.45
CA VAL A 547 -12.87 5.50 -17.30
C VAL A 547 -12.38 4.05 -17.29
N SER A 548 -12.10 3.47 -18.47
CA SER A 548 -11.41 2.19 -18.65
C SER A 548 -9.99 2.21 -18.10
N ALA A 549 -9.16 3.22 -18.44
CA ALA A 549 -7.80 3.34 -17.92
C ALA A 549 -7.78 3.43 -16.38
N LEU A 550 -8.85 3.94 -15.77
CA LEU A 550 -9.01 3.94 -14.33
C LEU A 550 -9.43 2.58 -13.77
N GLY A 551 -10.36 1.87 -14.42
CA GLY A 551 -10.65 0.47 -14.11
C GLY A 551 -9.39 -0.40 -14.21
N ASP A 552 -8.61 -0.23 -15.28
CA ASP A 552 -7.32 -0.88 -15.50
C ASP A 552 -6.30 -0.42 -14.46
N SER A 553 -6.23 0.87 -14.13
CA SER A 553 -5.31 1.38 -13.09
C SER A 553 -5.71 0.92 -11.70
N ALA A 554 -7.00 0.74 -11.43
CA ALA A 554 -7.53 0.22 -10.18
C ALA A 554 -7.22 -1.28 -10.08
N ALA A 555 -7.41 -2.03 -11.16
CA ALA A 555 -6.98 -3.43 -11.25
C ALA A 555 -5.47 -3.56 -11.08
N LEU A 556 -4.67 -2.72 -11.75
CA LEU A 556 -3.21 -2.65 -11.59
C LEU A 556 -2.79 -2.20 -10.19
N ALA A 557 -3.54 -1.30 -9.55
CA ALA A 557 -3.29 -0.84 -8.19
C ALA A 557 -3.67 -1.91 -7.16
N ILE A 558 -4.78 -2.63 -7.36
CA ILE A 558 -5.17 -3.79 -6.55
C ILE A 558 -4.10 -4.87 -6.69
N PHE A 559 -3.72 -5.22 -7.92
CA PHE A 559 -2.64 -6.15 -8.22
C PHE A 559 -1.31 -5.69 -7.61
N GLY A 560 -0.99 -4.40 -7.70
CA GLY A 560 0.21 -3.78 -7.14
C GLY A 560 0.23 -3.79 -5.61
N VAL A 561 -0.91 -3.50 -4.95
CA VAL A 561 -1.08 -3.58 -3.50
C VAL A 561 -1.02 -5.02 -3.03
N GLN A 562 -1.68 -5.96 -3.72
CA GLN A 562 -1.58 -7.40 -3.42
C GLN A 562 -0.13 -7.87 -3.52
N ARG A 563 0.58 -7.51 -4.60
CA ARG A 563 2.01 -7.83 -4.78
C ARG A 563 2.89 -7.16 -3.74
N TYR A 564 2.61 -5.91 -3.36
CA TYR A 564 3.32 -5.21 -2.29
C TYR A 564 3.13 -5.91 -0.95
N LEU A 565 1.90 -6.30 -0.61
CA LEU A 565 1.59 -7.02 0.61
C LEU A 565 2.20 -8.41 0.61
N ALA A 566 2.19 -9.11 -0.51
CA ALA A 566 2.87 -10.39 -0.67
C ALA A 566 4.38 -10.20 -0.44
N ARG A 567 5.02 -9.20 -1.07
CA ARG A 567 6.43 -8.87 -0.82
C ARG A 567 6.73 -8.45 0.61
N ALA A 568 5.81 -7.78 1.29
CA ALA A 568 5.96 -7.41 2.70
C ALA A 568 5.95 -8.67 3.59
N LYS A 569 5.07 -9.63 3.29
CA LYS A 569 5.02 -10.94 3.95
C LYS A 569 6.31 -11.74 3.67
N THR A 570 6.80 -11.79 2.44
CA THR A 570 8.06 -12.49 2.15
C THR A 570 9.27 -11.85 2.82
N ALA A 571 9.29 -10.52 2.96
CA ALA A 571 10.31 -9.81 3.72
C ALA A 571 10.28 -10.16 5.22
N GLU A 572 9.10 -10.38 5.80
CA GLU A 572 8.92 -10.87 7.17
C GLU A 572 9.59 -12.25 7.34
N ALA A 573 9.25 -13.22 6.48
CA ALA A 573 9.86 -14.56 6.52
C ALA A 573 11.39 -14.51 6.35
N LYS A 574 11.89 -13.79 5.35
CA LYS A 574 13.33 -13.65 5.08
C LYS A 574 14.09 -13.07 6.28
N SER A 575 13.51 -12.06 6.93
CA SER A 575 14.08 -11.44 8.13
C SER A 575 14.12 -12.43 9.30
N MET A 576 13.02 -13.14 9.57
CA MET A 576 12.94 -14.12 10.66
C MET A 576 13.88 -15.30 10.45
N VAL A 577 13.90 -15.90 9.26
CA VAL A 577 14.82 -17.01 8.92
C VAL A 577 16.28 -16.57 9.07
N THR A 578 16.63 -15.37 8.61
CA THR A 578 18.00 -14.84 8.76
C THR A 578 18.37 -14.62 10.23
N ALA A 579 17.43 -14.13 11.05
CA ALA A 579 17.66 -13.96 12.48
C ALA A 579 17.85 -15.32 13.18
N MET A 580 16.99 -16.31 12.92
CA MET A 580 17.13 -17.67 13.45
C MET A 580 18.44 -18.32 13.02
N PHE A 581 18.84 -18.14 11.75
CA PHE A 581 20.09 -18.66 11.21
C PHE A 581 21.31 -18.12 11.96
N ARG A 582 21.34 -16.81 12.22
CA ARG A 582 22.39 -16.17 13.01
C ARG A 582 22.39 -16.66 14.46
N SER A 583 21.21 -16.86 15.04
CA SER A 583 21.06 -17.43 16.39
C SER A 583 21.60 -18.86 16.47
N ALA A 584 21.36 -19.69 15.45
CA ALA A 584 21.90 -21.05 15.36
C ALA A 584 23.43 -21.06 15.26
N ALA A 585 24.00 -20.24 14.37
CA ALA A 585 25.46 -20.09 14.26
C ALA A 585 26.07 -19.59 15.59
N ALA A 586 25.50 -18.53 16.16
CA ALA A 586 25.93 -18.02 17.46
C ALA A 586 25.75 -19.03 18.59
N SER A 587 24.85 -20.01 18.46
CA SER A 587 24.68 -21.07 19.45
C SER A 587 25.76 -22.15 19.40
N PHE A 588 26.28 -22.43 18.21
CA PHE A 588 27.38 -23.35 17.98
C PHE A 588 28.71 -22.78 18.47
N GLU A 589 28.95 -21.49 18.20
CA GLU A 589 30.18 -20.80 18.61
C GLU A 589 30.29 -20.58 20.13
N ARG A 590 29.19 -20.74 20.88
CA ARG A 590 29.24 -20.65 22.34
C ARG A 590 29.91 -21.89 22.92
N GLU A 591 31.01 -21.67 23.62
CA GLU A 591 31.62 -22.69 24.46
C GLU A 591 30.63 -23.15 25.54
N ARG A 592 30.39 -24.46 25.58
CA ARG A 592 29.58 -25.10 26.62
C ARG A 592 30.45 -25.97 27.49
N LEU A 593 30.32 -25.77 28.79
CA LEU A 593 30.85 -26.69 29.78
C LEU A 593 29.84 -27.84 29.95
N PRO A 594 30.24 -29.11 29.80
CA PRO A 594 29.36 -30.23 30.09
C PRO A 594 28.75 -30.10 31.49
N ALA A 595 27.43 -30.26 31.63
CA ALA A 595 26.73 -30.15 32.91
C ALA A 595 27.26 -31.11 34.00
N SER A 596 28.00 -32.15 33.62
CA SER A 596 28.67 -33.09 34.52
C SER A 596 29.80 -32.50 35.35
N LEU A 597 30.25 -31.27 35.06
CA LEU A 597 31.33 -30.58 35.78
C LEU A 597 30.86 -29.71 36.95
N SER A 598 29.54 -29.64 37.21
CA SER A 598 29.03 -29.09 38.47
C SER A 598 29.11 -30.08 39.64
N GLY A 599 29.54 -31.33 39.39
CA GLY A 599 29.96 -32.26 40.44
C GLY A 599 31.42 -32.02 40.83
N SER A 600 31.73 -31.97 42.13
CA SER A 600 32.99 -31.52 42.73
C SER A 600 34.24 -32.42 42.49
N GLY A 601 34.48 -32.87 41.27
CA GLY A 601 35.61 -33.75 40.91
C GLY A 601 36.57 -33.13 39.88
N SER A 602 37.80 -32.87 40.31
CA SER A 602 39.06 -32.54 39.59
C SER A 602 39.02 -31.84 38.20
N PRO A 603 39.59 -30.61 38.05
CA PRO A 603 39.45 -29.74 36.88
C PRO A 603 40.43 -29.97 35.70
N SER A 604 41.08 -31.13 35.59
CA SER A 604 42.11 -31.35 34.55
C SER A 604 41.54 -32.02 33.29
N SER A 605 41.33 -31.22 32.22
CA SER A 605 41.02 -31.59 30.81
C SER A 605 39.59 -31.39 30.26
N ILE A 606 38.90 -30.31 30.65
CA ILE A 606 37.62 -29.94 30.01
C ILE A 606 37.90 -29.30 28.65
N LYS A 607 37.72 -30.05 27.55
CA LYS A 607 37.68 -29.46 26.20
C LYS A 607 36.30 -28.81 26.01
N ALA A 608 36.27 -27.51 25.72
CA ALA A 608 35.05 -26.85 25.25
C ALA A 608 34.57 -27.58 23.98
N VAL A 609 33.28 -27.95 23.95
CA VAL A 609 32.69 -28.62 22.79
C VAL A 609 31.70 -27.67 22.14
N HIS A 610 31.98 -27.30 20.89
CA HIS A 610 31.01 -26.65 20.02
C HIS A 610 29.93 -27.66 19.63
N LYS A 611 28.67 -27.35 19.94
CA LYS A 611 27.53 -28.24 19.68
C LYS A 611 26.33 -27.43 19.21
N LEU A 612 25.63 -27.95 18.19
CA LEU A 612 24.34 -27.40 17.77
C LEU A 612 23.28 -27.58 18.87
N CYS A 613 22.36 -26.62 18.95
CA CYS A 613 21.13 -26.81 19.71
C CYS A 613 20.33 -27.99 19.15
N GLY A 614 19.71 -28.77 20.03
CA GLY A 614 18.67 -29.72 19.63
C GLY A 614 17.47 -29.00 18.99
N ALA A 615 16.71 -29.72 18.18
CA ALA A 615 15.56 -29.20 17.46
C ALA A 615 14.56 -28.46 18.37
N ALA A 616 13.81 -27.52 17.80
CA ALA A 616 12.75 -26.77 18.46
C ALA A 616 11.39 -27.17 17.91
N ASN A 617 10.34 -27.07 18.74
CA ASN A 617 8.98 -27.24 18.27
C ASN A 617 8.59 -26.05 17.39
N ALA A 618 7.85 -26.30 16.31
CA ALA A 618 7.41 -25.23 15.43
C ALA A 618 6.44 -24.26 16.15
N VAL A 619 6.58 -22.95 15.86
CA VAL A 619 5.78 -21.88 16.48
C VAL A 619 5.16 -20.97 15.40
N PRO A 620 3.82 -20.86 15.33
CA PRO A 620 2.83 -21.69 16.03
C PRO A 620 2.91 -23.17 15.65
N ALA A 621 2.20 -24.04 16.38
CA ALA A 621 2.20 -25.48 16.12
C ALA A 621 1.61 -25.89 14.75
N SER A 622 0.75 -25.06 14.16
CA SER A 622 0.22 -25.21 12.80
C SER A 622 0.48 -23.97 11.97
N VAL A 623 0.66 -24.12 10.66
CA VAL A 623 0.82 -23.01 9.72
C VAL A 623 -0.40 -22.07 9.80
N PRO A 624 -0.21 -20.75 10.07
CA PRO A 624 -1.30 -19.78 10.03
C PRO A 624 -1.90 -19.70 8.62
N LYS A 625 -3.25 -19.74 8.53
CA LYS A 625 -4.00 -19.68 7.27
C LYS A 625 -4.60 -18.29 7.05
N GLY A 626 -3.98 -17.48 6.20
CA GLY A 626 -4.39 -16.11 5.89
C GLY A 626 -4.42 -15.14 7.09
N THR A 627 -3.93 -15.56 8.25
CA THR A 627 -4.09 -14.88 9.55
C THR A 627 -2.74 -14.74 10.24
N LYS A 628 -2.65 -13.78 11.17
CA LYS A 628 -1.45 -13.59 11.99
C LYS A 628 -1.57 -14.35 13.31
N TYR A 629 -0.49 -15.01 13.70
CA TYR A 629 -0.31 -15.58 15.03
C TYR A 629 0.48 -14.62 15.93
N VAL A 630 0.03 -14.44 17.17
CA VAL A 630 0.75 -13.65 18.18
C VAL A 630 1.39 -14.61 19.18
N PRO A 631 2.73 -14.68 19.25
CA PRO A 631 3.42 -15.55 20.19
C PRO A 631 3.12 -15.20 21.66
N SER A 632 3.00 -16.22 22.50
CA SER A 632 2.89 -16.11 23.95
C SER A 632 4.27 -15.93 24.58
N GLU A 633 4.41 -14.90 25.41
CA GLU A 633 5.62 -14.67 26.21
C GLU A 633 5.63 -15.49 27.53
N SER A 634 4.63 -16.34 27.75
CA SER A 634 4.56 -17.15 28.97
C SER A 634 5.70 -18.19 29.02
N PRO A 635 6.29 -18.45 30.20
CA PRO A 635 7.33 -19.48 30.34
C PRO A 635 6.85 -20.85 29.82
N GLY A 636 7.70 -21.52 29.03
CA GLY A 636 7.38 -22.82 28.44
C GLY A 636 6.37 -22.79 27.30
N GLN A 637 5.98 -21.61 26.80
CA GLN A 637 5.14 -21.44 25.61
C GLN A 637 5.96 -20.86 24.46
N ASP A 638 5.59 -21.21 23.24
CA ASP A 638 6.21 -20.71 22.00
C ASP A 638 7.75 -20.63 22.05
N PHE A 639 8.32 -19.43 21.86
CA PHE A 639 9.77 -19.22 21.84
C PHE A 639 10.43 -19.33 23.23
N ASN A 640 9.64 -19.48 24.30
CA ASN A 640 10.12 -19.79 25.65
C ASN A 640 10.15 -21.30 25.94
N GLN A 641 9.95 -22.15 24.94
CA GLN A 641 10.11 -23.60 25.06
C GLN A 641 11.57 -24.06 24.96
N GLY A 642 11.85 -25.22 25.56
CA GLY A 642 13.17 -25.85 25.57
C GLY A 642 13.99 -25.54 26.83
N ASP A 643 15.27 -25.83 26.75
CA ASP A 643 16.26 -25.66 27.80
C ASP A 643 17.56 -25.10 27.22
N ASP A 644 18.66 -25.21 27.96
CA ASP A 644 19.94 -24.68 27.51
C ASP A 644 20.52 -25.49 26.34
N ASP A 645 20.09 -26.75 26.14
CA ASP A 645 20.60 -27.69 25.13
C ASP A 645 19.65 -27.93 23.95
N THR A 646 18.36 -27.64 24.10
CA THR A 646 17.32 -27.91 23.11
C THR A 646 16.34 -26.74 22.96
N GLY A 647 15.74 -26.62 21.78
CA GLY A 647 14.65 -25.68 21.54
C GLY A 647 15.04 -24.22 21.35
N TRP A 648 14.04 -23.36 21.38
CA TRP A 648 14.19 -21.91 21.14
C TRP A 648 15.02 -21.20 22.20
N ARG A 649 14.93 -21.66 23.46
CA ARG A 649 15.75 -21.15 24.56
C ARG A 649 17.25 -21.38 24.33
N CYS A 650 17.62 -22.56 23.85
CA CYS A 650 18.99 -22.86 23.45
C CYS A 650 19.48 -21.90 22.35
N LEU A 651 18.64 -21.59 21.35
CA LEU A 651 19.00 -20.64 20.28
C LEU A 651 19.06 -19.18 20.77
N ARG A 652 18.41 -18.86 21.89
CA ARG A 652 18.14 -17.48 22.33
C ARG A 652 17.41 -16.65 21.27
N PHE A 653 16.54 -17.30 20.51
CA PHE A 653 15.68 -16.65 19.54
C PHE A 653 14.29 -16.45 20.16
N ALA A 654 13.72 -15.26 19.98
CA ALA A 654 12.35 -14.95 20.38
C ALA A 654 11.74 -13.96 19.40
N ALA A 655 10.44 -14.10 19.15
CA ALA A 655 9.61 -13.14 18.45
C ALA A 655 8.34 -12.91 19.27
N SER A 656 7.95 -11.64 19.43
CA SER A 656 6.72 -11.24 20.14
C SER A 656 5.70 -10.55 19.22
N ASP A 657 6.13 -10.20 18.01
CA ASP A 657 5.26 -9.57 17.02
C ASP A 657 4.35 -10.58 16.32
N ALA A 658 3.19 -10.10 15.85
CA ALA A 658 2.23 -10.89 15.11
C ALA A 658 2.76 -11.30 13.72
N MET A 659 2.85 -12.61 13.46
CA MET A 659 3.53 -13.18 12.30
C MET A 659 2.62 -14.07 11.43
N TYR A 660 2.87 -14.12 10.13
CA TYR A 660 2.12 -14.95 9.16
C TYR A 660 2.68 -16.37 8.98
N TYR A 661 3.87 -16.63 9.53
CA TYR A 661 4.61 -17.87 9.29
C TYR A 661 4.74 -18.70 10.55
N GLN A 662 4.66 -20.01 10.39
CA GLN A 662 5.20 -20.99 11.33
C GLN A 662 6.72 -21.01 11.21
N LEU A 663 7.41 -20.67 12.30
CA LEU A 663 8.86 -20.75 12.41
C LEU A 663 9.26 -22.13 12.97
N ASP A 664 10.30 -22.74 12.42
CA ASP A 664 10.78 -24.06 12.83
C ASP A 664 12.32 -24.11 12.77
N TYR A 665 12.92 -24.84 13.72
CA TYR A 665 14.36 -25.12 13.77
C TYR A 665 14.55 -26.62 13.97
N ARG A 666 15.18 -27.27 13.00
CA ARG A 666 15.48 -28.71 13.02
C ARG A 666 16.98 -28.91 13.02
N ALA A 667 17.45 -29.85 13.83
CA ALA A 667 18.86 -30.24 13.87
C ALA A 667 18.95 -31.77 13.84
N GLY A 668 19.87 -32.28 13.05
CA GLY A 668 20.15 -33.72 12.92
C GLY A 668 19.23 -34.52 12.00
N GLY A 669 18.16 -33.93 11.47
CA GLY A 669 17.32 -34.57 10.46
C GLY A 669 15.91 -34.00 10.37
N GLY A 670 15.10 -34.62 9.51
CA GLY A 670 13.70 -34.28 9.33
C GLY A 670 13.47 -32.90 8.72
N TYR A 671 14.38 -32.36 7.92
CA TYR A 671 14.28 -31.01 7.35
C TYR A 671 13.07 -30.85 6.42
N LYS A 672 12.48 -29.64 6.37
CA LYS A 672 11.36 -29.30 5.47
C LYS A 672 11.84 -29.00 4.04
N GLY A 673 12.99 -28.36 3.89
CA GLY A 673 13.56 -27.95 2.61
C GLY A 673 13.71 -29.10 1.61
N PRO A 674 14.34 -30.24 1.97
CA PRO A 674 14.57 -31.35 1.05
C PRO A 674 13.30 -31.91 0.40
N ALA A 675 12.19 -31.96 1.13
CA ALA A 675 10.91 -32.42 0.58
C ALA A 675 10.37 -31.51 -0.54
N ARG A 676 10.84 -30.26 -0.63
CA ARG A 676 10.52 -29.30 -1.68
C ARG A 676 11.68 -29.03 -2.65
N GLY A 677 12.72 -29.86 -2.63
CA GLY A 677 13.90 -29.70 -3.50
C GLY A 677 14.97 -28.76 -2.96
N GLY A 678 14.89 -28.36 -1.68
CA GLY A 678 15.92 -27.61 -0.98
C GLY A 678 17.13 -28.47 -0.56
N PRO A 679 18.22 -27.86 -0.09
CA PRO A 679 19.42 -28.58 0.34
C PRO A 679 19.17 -29.43 1.59
N ASP A 680 19.78 -30.61 1.65
CA ASP A 680 19.81 -31.47 2.84
C ASP A 680 21.16 -31.30 3.57
N PRO A 681 21.19 -30.69 4.76
CA PRO A 681 22.42 -30.50 5.52
C PRO A 681 22.91 -31.78 6.22
N GLY A 682 22.16 -32.89 6.16
CA GLY A 682 22.53 -34.19 6.72
C GLY A 682 22.43 -34.27 8.25
N LYS A 683 22.87 -35.40 8.83
CA LYS A 683 22.73 -35.71 10.26
C LYS A 683 23.52 -34.81 11.22
N ASP A 684 24.54 -34.11 10.70
CA ASP A 684 25.41 -33.22 11.49
C ASP A 684 25.12 -31.74 11.17
N GLY A 685 23.92 -31.45 10.69
CA GLY A 685 23.49 -30.12 10.31
C GLY A 685 22.21 -29.64 10.98
N PHE A 686 21.77 -28.47 10.55
CA PHE A 686 20.54 -27.84 10.97
C PHE A 686 19.85 -27.11 9.81
N GLU A 687 18.55 -26.90 9.96
CA GLU A 687 17.70 -26.07 9.11
C GLU A 687 16.90 -25.11 9.99
N VAL A 688 16.84 -23.85 9.59
CA VAL A 688 15.82 -22.90 10.04
C VAL A 688 14.82 -22.70 8.91
N SER A 689 13.53 -22.63 9.24
CA SER A 689 12.48 -22.44 8.24
C SER A 689 11.35 -21.54 8.69
N ALA A 690 10.70 -20.90 7.72
CA ALA A 690 9.43 -20.19 7.87
C ALA A 690 8.45 -20.70 6.81
N GLU A 691 7.31 -21.22 7.25
CA GLU A 691 6.25 -21.78 6.39
C GLU A 691 4.92 -21.06 6.64
N GLY A 692 4.24 -20.59 5.60
CA GLY A 692 3.04 -19.75 5.74
C GLY A 692 2.04 -20.02 4.62
N ASP A 693 0.74 -20.04 4.97
CA ASP A 693 -0.39 -20.10 4.03
C ASP A 693 -0.95 -18.67 3.94
N LEU A 694 -0.52 -17.91 2.94
CA LEU A 694 -0.66 -16.45 2.98
C LEU A 694 -2.07 -15.98 2.62
N ASP A 695 -2.86 -16.78 1.92
CA ASP A 695 -4.22 -16.48 1.50
C ASP A 695 -5.29 -17.44 2.07
N GLY A 696 -4.88 -18.54 2.71
CA GLY A 696 -5.76 -19.51 3.36
C GLY A 696 -6.23 -20.65 2.46
N ASP A 697 -5.66 -20.82 1.26
CA ASP A 697 -6.06 -21.85 0.29
C ASP A 697 -5.52 -23.26 0.62
N GLY A 698 -4.63 -23.36 1.60
CA GLY A 698 -4.03 -24.62 2.05
C GLY A 698 -2.70 -24.98 1.36
N LYS A 699 -2.24 -24.20 0.40
CA LYS A 699 -0.85 -24.23 -0.06
C LYS A 699 -0.01 -23.30 0.82
N THR A 700 1.30 -23.48 0.77
CA THR A 700 2.18 -22.70 1.64
C THR A 700 3.46 -22.28 0.93
N SER A 701 3.89 -21.06 1.18
CA SER A 701 5.26 -20.61 0.98
C SER A 701 6.22 -21.30 1.96
N LEU A 702 7.43 -21.65 1.53
CA LEU A 702 8.49 -22.17 2.40
C LEU A 702 9.83 -21.44 2.16
N PHE A 703 10.40 -20.89 3.23
CA PHE A 703 11.73 -20.28 3.23
C PHE A 703 12.62 -21.11 4.15
N THR A 704 13.76 -21.61 3.66
CA THR A 704 14.71 -22.36 4.49
C THR A 704 16.14 -21.87 4.33
N ARG A 705 16.93 -22.06 5.39
CA ARG A 705 18.38 -21.88 5.34
C ARG A 705 19.06 -22.88 6.25
N THR A 706 20.19 -23.40 5.79
CA THR A 706 20.82 -24.60 6.33
C THR A 706 22.29 -24.37 6.66
N GLY A 707 22.79 -25.14 7.61
CA GLY A 707 24.20 -25.18 7.99
C GLY A 707 24.59 -26.58 8.45
N ARG A 708 25.85 -26.94 8.31
CA ARG A 708 26.35 -28.29 8.65
C ARG A 708 27.74 -28.25 9.25
N ILE A 709 28.04 -29.20 10.13
CA ILE A 709 29.36 -29.35 10.71
C ILE A 709 30.20 -30.21 9.75
N VAL A 710 31.35 -29.68 9.33
CA VAL A 710 32.35 -30.38 8.53
C VAL A 710 33.67 -30.27 9.26
N ASN A 711 34.27 -31.42 9.63
CA ASN A 711 35.55 -31.46 10.37
C ASN A 711 35.54 -30.67 11.69
N GLY A 712 34.38 -30.56 12.34
CA GLY A 712 34.23 -29.80 13.59
C GLY A 712 34.00 -28.29 13.39
N GLU A 713 33.98 -27.80 12.16
CA GLU A 713 33.68 -26.41 11.83
C GLU A 713 32.27 -26.26 11.25
N LEU A 714 31.59 -25.16 11.56
CA LEU A 714 30.27 -24.88 11.03
C LEU A 714 30.37 -24.23 9.65
N VAL A 715 29.89 -24.93 8.63
CA VAL A 715 29.74 -24.42 7.27
C VAL A 715 28.30 -23.97 7.04
N LEU A 716 28.12 -22.71 6.67
CA LEU A 716 26.84 -22.05 6.48
C LEU A 716 26.51 -21.93 4.99
N ASP A 717 25.26 -22.22 4.61
CA ASP A 717 24.85 -21.99 3.22
C ASP A 717 24.70 -20.49 2.93
N GLU A 718 25.24 -20.08 1.77
CA GLU A 718 25.31 -18.67 1.37
C GLU A 718 23.96 -18.09 0.95
N SER A 719 23.08 -18.94 0.41
CA SER A 719 21.77 -18.54 -0.11
C SER A 719 20.63 -19.13 0.72
N MET A 720 19.49 -18.45 0.67
CA MET A 720 18.23 -18.95 1.23
C MET A 720 17.51 -19.73 0.14
N PHE A 721 17.05 -20.94 0.47
CA PHE A 721 16.15 -21.69 -0.38
C PHE A 721 14.72 -21.18 -0.21
N ILE A 722 14.02 -20.99 -1.32
CA ILE A 722 12.64 -20.47 -1.34
C ILE A 722 11.83 -21.36 -2.27
N ALA A 723 10.78 -21.97 -1.75
CA ALA A 723 9.74 -22.66 -2.51
C ALA A 723 8.45 -21.85 -2.40
N ASP A 724 7.76 -21.70 -3.54
CA ASP A 724 6.41 -21.13 -3.59
C ASP A 724 6.32 -19.72 -2.96
N GLU A 725 7.25 -18.81 -3.31
CA GLU A 725 7.48 -17.53 -2.59
C GLU A 725 6.22 -16.69 -2.30
N LEU A 726 5.17 -16.79 -3.11
CA LEU A 726 3.96 -15.98 -3.02
C LEU A 726 2.68 -16.81 -2.82
N GLU A 727 2.78 -18.12 -2.52
CA GLU A 727 1.64 -18.97 -2.15
C GLU A 727 1.24 -18.74 -0.68
#